data_AF-A0AAD8AJ73-F1
#
_entry.id   AF-A0AAD8AJ73-F1
#
_cell.length_a   1.000
_cell.length_b   1.000
_cell.length_c   1.000
_cell.angle_alpha   90.00
_cell.angle_beta   90.00
_cell.angle_gamma   90.00
#
_symmetry.space_group_name_H-M   'P 1'
#
loop_
_entity.id
_entity.type
_entity.pdbx_description
1 polymer ?
#
loop_
_entity_poly.entity_id
_entity_poly.type
_entity_poly.pdbx_seq_one_letter_code
_entity_poly.pdbx_strand_id
1 'polypeptide(L)'
;LLLDDDENPNCQQFESRPVDAEFVYLMQDVQQFEIPGHIFRGYTLLTGDKNKKRGIEYYPGFKRPVWFVFSGMGSQWQGMGKSLFKIPIFAAAIDRCQRALKPYGIDLINIITTNDPKIFDNIINCFVGIAACQIGLVDILKALEIEADGIIGHSVGELGCAYADGCFTPEQMILAAYFRGLASVETKLIKGLMAAVALGANEIRKLCHLIFKWLAIMDLISNGIFAKEVNCANIAYHSKYIATCGPALLKYLKKVIPNPKPRSSRWISSSVPESAWDSALAKTCSAEYHTNNLLSPVLFEEASQHIPRDAITIEIAPHGLLQAILTRSLPKNVTNVALTHRGHPDLIQYVQNILLYELGLQPNLTTLYPKIQYPVSRGTPMISPLIRWEHSEDWYVTTYRMQEKVKSGERSVLITLDDEELEYISGHVIDGRILFPATGYIALVWESVGLLHGQLYTDLSVVFENVQFHRATNIPKDGSVELFVMVQKGSGKFEIAEGGTAVMSGLVRVPENVTRETVHLDPPACEDNSEESIELTSKDIYKELRLRGYNYQGLFRSLVSVAPNGKSGLIRWSNNWVAFMDNMLQIQILQEDTRGLFVPTSIEKLTIDTKKHIGLIQELQATTEGNPELPIHVYTDLNIIRCGGVDVRGLKASAISKRKPLGEPVLEKHVFVSHDEPEELDLISSLRACVHIVLENQQEINVKTVELYKQDFSFISPEIALILGDLPLIQANVTLLANPNDPVFEGLQSEGFKIEDNKLSGEQNCLLIIIPNGLSNTDFLQTAINSLTDGGFIIAREKLNAEINLNIHMGLEIVFEKRSDTILFVLLNSHELKLDSPVVIHVTSNNYDWLPQVQAAIADNNSKLVYMVAEKEPLNGILGLVNCIRKEPGGSKVRCVFILDETAPDFDINLPFYAEQLRKNLAMNTLSNGKWGSYRHIKLSNSSNILVPHAYANVLQRGDLSTLNGLKET
;
A
#
# COMPACT_ATOMS: atom_id res chain seq x y z
N LEU A 1 -5.65 28.25 -2.81
CA LEU A 1 -5.45 28.51 -4.26
C LEU A 1 -5.70 27.20 -5.01
N LEU A 2 -6.34 27.23 -6.20
CA LEU A 2 -6.42 26.11 -7.16
C LEU A 2 -5.00 25.80 -7.66
N LEU A 3 -4.30 24.86 -7.04
CA LEU A 3 -2.93 24.53 -7.41
C LEU A 3 -2.69 23.03 -7.23
N ASP A 4 -2.86 22.31 -8.33
CA ASP A 4 -2.22 21.03 -8.53
C ASP A 4 -0.73 21.30 -8.82
N ASP A 5 0.12 20.72 -7.99
CA ASP A 5 1.56 20.49 -8.21
C ASP A 5 2.60 21.57 -7.80
N ASP A 6 3.73 21.09 -7.30
CA ASP A 6 4.87 21.88 -6.78
C ASP A 6 5.67 22.58 -7.90
N GLU A 7 5.52 22.10 -9.14
CA GLU A 7 6.13 22.65 -10.36
C GLU A 7 5.26 23.71 -11.08
N ASN A 8 4.12 24.09 -10.50
CA ASN A 8 3.17 24.97 -11.17
C ASN A 8 3.71 26.41 -11.39
N PRO A 9 3.88 26.89 -12.66
CA PRO A 9 4.46 28.20 -12.98
C PRO A 9 3.68 29.40 -12.40
N ASN A 10 2.42 29.20 -12.02
CA ASN A 10 1.52 30.29 -11.61
C ASN A 10 1.76 30.76 -10.17
N CYS A 11 2.21 29.88 -9.27
CA CYS A 11 2.55 30.28 -7.91
C CYS A 11 3.78 31.21 -7.93
N GLN A 12 4.76 30.87 -8.77
CA GLN A 12 5.89 31.75 -9.08
C GLN A 12 5.44 33.05 -9.74
N GLN A 13 4.44 33.02 -10.63
CA GLN A 13 3.88 34.23 -11.24
C GLN A 13 3.17 35.14 -10.22
N PHE A 14 2.37 34.59 -9.30
CA PHE A 14 1.73 35.34 -8.22
C PHE A 14 2.75 35.94 -7.25
N GLU A 15 3.74 35.15 -6.86
CA GLU A 15 4.81 35.58 -5.95
C GLU A 15 5.82 36.54 -6.60
N SER A 16 5.97 36.52 -7.91
CA SER A 16 6.83 37.46 -8.64
C SER A 16 6.25 38.87 -8.74
N ARG A 17 4.95 39.04 -8.45
CA ARG A 17 4.26 40.33 -8.51
C ARG A 17 4.51 41.15 -7.23
N PRO A 18 4.54 42.49 -7.33
CA PRO A 18 4.45 43.34 -6.15
C PRO A 18 3.13 43.07 -5.42
N VAL A 19 3.16 43.12 -4.08
CA VAL A 19 1.97 42.88 -3.24
C VAL A 19 0.95 43.99 -3.49
N ASP A 20 -0.16 43.65 -4.14
CA ASP A 20 -1.33 44.51 -4.35
C ASP A 20 -2.41 44.11 -3.33
N ALA A 21 -2.69 45.01 -2.38
CA ALA A 21 -3.64 44.77 -1.30
C ALA A 21 -5.08 44.56 -1.81
N GLU A 22 -5.49 45.25 -2.89
CA GLU A 22 -6.83 45.09 -3.46
C GLU A 22 -6.99 43.71 -4.11
N PHE A 23 -5.95 43.27 -4.83
CA PHE A 23 -5.93 41.96 -5.47
C PHE A 23 -5.90 40.81 -4.44
N VAL A 24 -5.07 40.93 -3.40
CA VAL A 24 -5.02 39.94 -2.30
C VAL A 24 -6.38 39.85 -1.60
N TYR A 25 -7.03 40.99 -1.36
CA TYR A 25 -8.35 41.01 -0.73
C TYR A 25 -9.40 40.34 -1.62
N LEU A 26 -9.43 40.61 -2.93
CA LEU A 26 -10.32 39.90 -3.87
C LEU A 26 -10.11 38.38 -3.84
N MET A 27 -8.86 37.94 -3.81
CA MET A 27 -8.53 36.50 -3.74
C MET A 27 -8.99 35.88 -2.41
N GLN A 28 -8.84 36.60 -1.30
CA GLN A 28 -9.35 36.16 0.01
C GLN A 28 -10.89 36.10 0.04
N ASP A 29 -11.56 37.07 -0.57
CA ASP A 29 -13.02 37.15 -0.67
C ASP A 29 -13.59 35.96 -1.47
N VAL A 30 -12.94 35.58 -2.58
CA VAL A 30 -13.31 34.39 -3.37
C VAL A 30 -13.16 33.09 -2.55
N GLN A 31 -12.14 33.03 -1.69
CA GLN A 31 -11.81 31.83 -0.90
C GLN A 31 -12.48 31.82 0.48
N GLN A 32 -13.30 32.83 0.80
CA GLN A 32 -14.04 32.89 2.06
C GLN A 32 -15.10 31.78 2.15
N PHE A 33 -15.62 31.34 1.00
CA PHE A 33 -16.61 30.28 0.91
C PHE A 33 -15.99 29.00 0.39
N GLU A 34 -16.53 27.86 0.83
CA GLU A 34 -16.15 26.57 0.27
C GLU A 34 -16.60 26.47 -1.19
N ILE A 35 -15.68 26.07 -2.06
CA ILE A 35 -15.92 25.87 -3.49
C ILE A 35 -16.12 24.36 -3.73
N PRO A 36 -17.31 23.90 -4.12
CA PRO A 36 -17.56 22.48 -4.39
C PRO A 36 -16.63 21.94 -5.48
N GLY A 37 -16.09 20.74 -5.27
CA GLY A 37 -15.13 20.10 -6.20
C GLY A 37 -13.69 20.63 -6.11
N HIS A 38 -13.42 21.55 -5.18
CA HIS A 38 -12.07 22.09 -4.96
C HIS A 38 -11.25 21.17 -4.04
N ILE A 39 -10.52 20.22 -4.64
CA ILE A 39 -9.86 19.12 -3.91
C ILE A 39 -8.42 19.42 -3.45
N PHE A 40 -7.87 20.59 -3.78
CA PHE A 40 -6.54 21.02 -3.32
C PHE A 40 -6.61 22.41 -2.73
N ARG A 41 -6.13 22.56 -1.49
CA ARG A 41 -6.05 23.84 -0.79
C ARG A 41 -4.60 24.21 -0.54
N GLY A 42 -4.31 25.49 -0.50
CA GLY A 42 -2.94 25.96 -0.27
C GLY A 42 -2.90 27.44 0.08
N TYR A 43 -1.83 27.81 0.77
CA TYR A 43 -1.54 29.19 1.19
C TYR A 43 -0.14 29.63 0.78
N THR A 44 0.07 30.95 0.74
CA THR A 44 1.39 31.56 0.66
C THR A 44 1.44 32.79 1.56
N LEU A 45 2.55 32.98 2.25
CA LEU A 45 2.81 34.17 3.08
C LEU A 45 3.55 35.21 2.25
N LEU A 46 2.87 36.29 1.93
CA LEU A 46 3.43 37.45 1.22
C LEU A 46 4.23 38.33 2.19
N THR A 47 5.42 37.87 2.57
CA THR A 47 6.37 38.64 3.39
C THR A 47 7.32 39.45 2.51
N GLY A 48 7.94 40.50 3.09
CA GLY A 48 8.98 41.27 2.42
C GLY A 48 10.34 40.56 2.30
N ASP A 49 10.47 39.37 2.92
CA ASP A 49 11.67 38.54 2.88
C ASP A 49 11.67 37.63 1.65
N LYS A 50 12.87 37.25 1.18
CA LYS A 50 13.04 36.40 -0.01
C LYS A 50 12.53 34.95 0.19
N ASN A 51 12.35 34.50 1.43
CA ASN A 51 11.88 33.15 1.75
C ASN A 51 10.38 33.16 2.04
N LYS A 52 9.58 33.09 0.98
CA LYS A 52 8.12 32.96 1.07
C LYS A 52 7.77 31.54 1.50
N LYS A 53 7.02 31.40 2.59
CA LYS A 53 6.49 30.10 3.02
C LYS A 53 5.19 29.81 2.27
N ARG A 54 5.09 28.62 1.71
CA ARG A 54 3.90 28.10 1.04
C ARG A 54 3.57 26.70 1.54
N GLY A 55 2.31 26.30 1.38
CA GLY A 55 1.86 24.93 1.54
C GLY A 55 0.74 24.64 0.54
N ILE A 56 0.61 23.37 0.17
CA ILE A 56 -0.47 22.83 -0.64
C ILE A 56 -0.78 21.44 -0.07
N GLU A 57 -2.06 21.17 0.18
CA GLU A 57 -2.54 19.92 0.73
C GLU A 57 -3.83 19.49 0.03
N TYR A 58 -4.01 18.17 -0.06
CA TYR A 58 -5.25 17.58 -0.55
C TYR A 58 -6.39 17.80 0.46
N TYR A 59 -7.53 18.27 -0.04
CA TYR A 59 -8.74 18.52 0.74
C TYR A 59 -9.89 17.63 0.23
N PRO A 60 -10.34 16.64 1.02
CA PRO A 60 -11.35 15.67 0.60
C PRO A 60 -12.79 16.20 0.57
N GLY A 61 -13.04 17.48 0.85
CA GLY A 61 -14.38 18.05 0.76
C GLY A 61 -15.29 17.86 1.98
N PHE A 62 -14.76 17.42 3.13
CA PHE A 62 -15.56 17.27 4.36
C PHE A 62 -14.98 18.05 5.55
N LYS A 63 -15.89 18.56 6.39
CA LYS A 63 -15.55 19.32 7.60
C LYS A 63 -15.08 18.39 8.71
N ARG A 64 -13.89 18.66 9.25
CA ARG A 64 -13.31 17.96 10.41
C ARG A 64 -13.69 18.67 11.73
N PRO A 65 -13.92 17.94 12.83
CA PRO A 65 -14.20 18.56 14.13
C PRO A 65 -13.01 19.39 14.64
N VAL A 66 -13.26 20.60 15.13
CA VAL A 66 -12.23 21.52 15.67
C VAL A 66 -12.23 21.48 17.19
N TRP A 67 -11.06 21.20 17.79
CA TRP A 67 -10.89 21.14 19.24
C TRP A 67 -9.90 22.17 19.74
N PHE A 68 -10.34 23.04 20.65
CA PHE A 68 -9.45 23.99 21.30
C PHE A 68 -8.80 23.36 22.52
N VAL A 69 -7.46 23.36 22.54
CA VAL A 69 -6.64 22.81 23.62
C VAL A 69 -5.88 23.94 24.30
N PHE A 70 -6.18 24.20 25.57
CA PHE A 70 -5.54 25.29 26.33
C PHE A 70 -4.39 24.77 27.19
N SER A 71 -3.16 25.17 26.88
CA SER A 71 -1.99 24.76 27.66
C SER A 71 -1.82 25.58 28.93
N GLY A 72 -1.16 24.97 29.91
CA GLY A 72 -1.04 25.52 31.25
C GLY A 72 0.28 26.24 31.53
N MET A 73 0.66 26.19 32.81
CA MET A 73 1.92 26.69 33.35
C MET A 73 3.12 26.06 32.63
N GLY A 74 4.17 26.84 32.40
CA GLY A 74 5.36 26.45 31.64
C GLY A 74 5.34 26.86 30.17
N SER A 75 4.22 27.37 29.66
CA SER A 75 4.09 27.91 28.30
C SER A 75 4.66 29.33 28.17
N GLN A 76 4.71 30.11 29.25
CA GLN A 76 5.20 31.49 29.28
C GLN A 76 6.68 31.63 28.89
N TRP A 77 7.06 32.76 28.28
CA TRP A 77 8.44 33.12 27.93
C TRP A 77 8.57 34.63 27.65
N GLN A 78 9.78 35.18 27.78
CA GLN A 78 10.06 36.62 27.59
C GLN A 78 9.66 37.09 26.17
N GLY A 79 8.93 38.19 26.06
CA GLY A 79 8.49 38.75 24.78
C GLY A 79 7.36 37.99 24.07
N MET A 80 6.67 37.05 24.75
CA MET A 80 5.63 36.19 24.14
C MET A 80 4.45 36.92 23.48
N GLY A 81 4.18 38.18 23.85
CA GLY A 81 3.13 39.00 23.22
C GLY A 81 3.63 40.03 22.21
N LYS A 82 4.95 40.25 22.11
CA LYS A 82 5.55 41.41 21.46
C LYS A 82 5.22 41.53 19.96
N SER A 83 5.33 40.44 19.21
CA SER A 83 5.00 40.44 17.78
C SER A 83 3.50 40.44 17.54
N LEU A 84 2.72 39.73 18.36
CA LEU A 84 1.25 39.66 18.26
C LEU A 84 0.57 41.02 18.42
N PHE A 85 1.19 41.98 19.10
CA PHE A 85 0.69 43.36 19.22
C PHE A 85 0.46 44.08 17.89
N LYS A 86 1.08 43.66 16.77
CA LYS A 86 0.79 44.26 15.47
C LYS A 86 -0.59 43.88 14.95
N ILE A 87 -1.23 42.84 15.49
CA ILE A 87 -2.60 42.45 15.17
C ILE A 87 -3.56 43.30 16.02
N PRO A 88 -4.41 44.17 15.41
CA PRO A 88 -5.26 45.09 16.16
C PRO A 88 -6.21 44.41 17.15
N ILE A 89 -6.73 43.24 16.79
CA ILE A 89 -7.62 42.43 17.62
C ILE A 89 -6.92 41.99 18.91
N PHE A 90 -5.68 41.49 18.79
CA PHE A 90 -4.87 41.10 19.94
C PHE A 90 -4.56 42.31 20.83
N ALA A 91 -4.13 43.42 20.23
CA ALA A 91 -3.82 44.64 20.97
C ALA A 91 -5.03 45.16 21.77
N ALA A 92 -6.23 45.14 21.18
CA ALA A 92 -7.48 45.53 21.84
C ALA A 92 -7.83 44.61 23.02
N ALA A 93 -7.62 43.30 22.87
CA ALA A 93 -7.83 42.32 23.94
C ALA A 93 -6.87 42.57 25.12
N ILE A 94 -5.59 42.85 24.84
CA ILE A 94 -4.60 43.18 25.88
C ILE A 94 -4.91 44.50 26.56
N ASP A 95 -5.33 45.56 25.84
CA ASP A 95 -5.74 46.83 26.45
C ASP A 95 -6.88 46.62 27.45
N ARG A 96 -7.87 45.81 27.08
CA ARG A 96 -8.99 45.45 27.94
C ARG A 96 -8.53 44.74 29.22
N CYS A 97 -7.59 43.80 29.09
CA CYS A 97 -6.97 43.10 30.23
C CYS A 97 -6.16 44.07 31.12
N GLN A 98 -5.37 44.97 30.50
CA GLN A 98 -4.59 45.98 31.20
C GLN A 98 -5.48 46.92 32.02
N ARG A 99 -6.63 47.34 31.49
CA ARG A 99 -7.59 48.18 32.22
C ARG A 99 -8.15 47.49 33.45
N ALA A 100 -8.44 46.19 33.36
CA ALA A 100 -8.92 45.40 34.50
C ALA A 100 -7.84 45.22 35.60
N LEU A 101 -6.56 45.13 35.20
CA LEU A 101 -5.43 44.93 36.09
C LEU A 101 -4.84 46.22 36.68
N LYS A 102 -5.11 47.37 36.06
CA LYS A 102 -4.61 48.70 36.48
C LYS A 102 -4.87 49.03 37.97
N PRO A 103 -6.05 48.74 38.57
CA PRO A 103 -6.30 48.99 40.00
C PRO A 103 -5.41 48.18 40.94
N TYR A 104 -4.81 47.10 40.45
CA TYR A 104 -3.95 46.20 41.23
C TYR A 104 -2.46 46.45 41.01
N GLY A 105 -2.10 47.51 40.28
CA GLY A 105 -0.71 47.91 40.06
C GLY A 105 0.08 46.99 39.11
N ILE A 106 -0.61 46.20 38.28
CA ILE A 106 0.03 45.27 37.33
C ILE A 106 0.14 45.93 35.94
N ASP A 107 1.35 45.97 35.41
CA ASP A 107 1.67 46.40 34.05
C ASP A 107 1.78 45.17 33.13
N LEU A 108 0.63 44.77 32.57
CA LEU A 108 0.52 43.61 31.70
C LEU A 108 1.27 43.79 30.38
N ILE A 109 1.26 45.01 29.82
CA ILE A 109 1.93 45.30 28.55
C ILE A 109 3.42 45.07 28.71
N ASN A 110 4.03 45.58 29.79
CA ASN A 110 5.44 45.31 30.08
C ASN A 110 5.69 43.81 30.30
N ILE A 111 4.84 43.10 31.06
CA ILE A 111 5.00 41.66 31.34
C ILE A 111 5.12 40.82 30.06
N ILE A 112 4.30 41.09 29.04
CA ILE A 112 4.26 40.26 27.83
C ILE A 112 5.19 40.76 26.71
N THR A 113 5.75 41.97 26.82
CA THR A 113 6.63 42.57 25.79
C THR A 113 8.10 42.70 26.20
N THR A 114 8.40 42.65 27.50
CA THR A 114 9.77 42.75 28.01
C THR A 114 10.63 41.57 27.55
N ASN A 115 11.92 41.85 27.37
CA ASN A 115 12.94 40.85 27.08
C ASN A 115 13.67 40.35 28.34
N ASP A 116 13.23 40.76 29.54
CA ASP A 116 13.84 40.33 30.80
C ASP A 116 13.57 38.83 31.06
N PRO A 117 14.61 37.97 31.13
CA PRO A 117 14.45 36.54 31.38
C PRO A 117 13.85 36.21 32.76
N LYS A 118 13.92 37.13 33.73
CA LYS A 118 13.44 36.91 35.10
C LYS A 118 12.00 37.35 35.33
N ILE A 119 11.35 37.95 34.32
CA ILE A 119 9.99 38.49 34.49
C ILE A 119 8.98 37.45 34.99
N PHE A 120 9.17 36.18 34.60
CA PHE A 120 8.31 35.05 34.97
C PHE A 120 8.80 34.26 36.19
N ASP A 121 9.82 34.72 36.91
CA ASP A 121 10.09 34.23 38.26
C ASP A 121 8.97 34.65 39.23
N ASN A 122 8.25 35.72 38.89
CA ASN A 122 7.03 36.12 39.57
C ASN A 122 5.84 35.30 39.06
N ILE A 123 5.23 34.53 39.97
CA ILE A 123 4.10 33.66 39.66
C ILE A 123 2.85 34.42 39.20
N ILE A 124 2.61 35.64 39.70
CA ILE A 124 1.50 36.48 39.25
C ILE A 124 1.67 36.79 37.77
N ASN A 125 2.89 37.17 37.36
CA ASN A 125 3.23 37.45 35.97
C ASN A 125 3.02 36.24 35.07
N CYS A 126 3.32 35.02 35.56
CA CYS A 126 3.03 33.78 34.82
C CYS A 126 1.53 33.62 34.56
N PHE A 127 0.70 33.70 35.60
CA PHE A 127 -0.75 33.53 35.46
C PHE A 127 -1.38 34.58 34.54
N VAL A 128 -1.12 35.86 34.78
CA VAL A 128 -1.73 36.95 33.98
C VAL A 128 -1.19 36.98 32.56
N GLY A 129 0.10 36.65 32.37
CA GLY A 129 0.70 36.60 31.05
C GLY A 129 0.12 35.49 30.18
N ILE A 130 0.02 34.26 30.70
CA ILE A 130 -0.61 33.13 29.97
C ILE A 130 -2.07 33.47 29.64
N ALA A 131 -2.83 33.94 30.63
CA ALA A 131 -4.24 34.26 30.44
C ALA A 131 -4.45 35.35 29.39
N ALA A 132 -3.66 36.43 29.42
CA ALA A 132 -3.76 37.52 28.46
C ALA A 132 -3.48 37.05 27.02
N CYS A 133 -2.43 36.25 26.81
CA CYS A 133 -2.15 35.66 25.51
C CYS A 133 -3.28 34.74 25.03
N GLN A 134 -3.82 33.88 25.91
CA GLN A 134 -4.93 32.99 25.56
C GLN A 134 -6.20 33.77 25.18
N ILE A 135 -6.53 34.85 25.91
CA ILE A 135 -7.66 35.73 25.56
C ILE A 135 -7.46 36.31 24.15
N GLY A 136 -6.28 36.90 23.89
CA GLY A 136 -6.00 37.52 22.59
C GLY A 136 -6.00 36.52 21.43
N LEU A 137 -5.50 35.30 21.64
CA LEU A 137 -5.52 34.24 20.62
C LEU A 137 -6.93 33.70 20.36
N VAL A 138 -7.76 33.56 21.40
CA VAL A 138 -9.18 33.21 21.23
C VAL A 138 -9.92 34.30 20.47
N ASP A 139 -9.65 35.58 20.73
CA ASP A 139 -10.27 36.70 20.02
C ASP A 139 -9.86 36.72 18.54
N ILE A 140 -8.61 36.37 18.22
CA ILE A 140 -8.17 36.16 16.83
C ILE A 140 -8.95 35.03 16.17
N LEU A 141 -9.04 33.85 16.80
CA LEU A 141 -9.77 32.70 16.23
C LEU A 141 -11.25 33.02 16.02
N LYS A 142 -11.89 33.72 16.96
CA LYS A 142 -13.28 34.20 16.82
C LYS A 142 -13.44 35.18 15.67
N ALA A 143 -12.50 36.10 15.49
CA ALA A 143 -12.51 37.04 14.36
C ALA A 143 -12.26 36.35 13.00
N LEU A 144 -11.56 35.22 13.01
CA LEU A 144 -11.40 34.34 11.86
C LEU A 144 -12.59 33.41 11.63
N GLU A 145 -13.66 33.51 12.43
CA GLU A 145 -14.85 32.64 12.35
C GLU A 145 -14.54 31.15 12.59
N ILE A 146 -13.46 30.86 13.33
CA ILE A 146 -13.11 29.50 13.76
C ILE A 146 -13.73 29.26 15.13
N GLU A 147 -14.74 28.38 15.17
CA GLU A 147 -15.39 27.93 16.39
C GLU A 147 -14.94 26.52 16.78
N ALA A 148 -14.92 26.27 18.09
CA ALA A 148 -14.61 24.95 18.61
C ALA A 148 -15.86 24.08 18.70
N ASP A 149 -15.76 22.86 18.19
CA ASP A 149 -16.71 21.77 18.43
C ASP A 149 -16.46 21.14 19.82
N GLY A 150 -15.21 21.12 20.28
CA GLY A 150 -14.81 20.68 21.62
C GLY A 150 -13.73 21.54 22.25
N ILE A 151 -13.70 21.61 23.58
CA ILE A 151 -12.80 22.46 24.37
C ILE A 151 -12.23 21.65 25.53
N ILE A 152 -10.91 21.65 25.65
CA ILE A 152 -10.19 20.99 26.75
C ILE A 152 -9.05 21.89 27.24
N GLY A 153 -8.80 21.91 28.55
CA GLY A 153 -7.76 22.73 29.15
C GLY A 153 -6.86 21.90 30.04
N HIS A 154 -5.58 22.25 30.10
CA HIS A 154 -4.62 21.67 31.03
C HIS A 154 -4.34 22.66 32.16
N SER A 155 -4.75 22.31 33.38
CA SER A 155 -4.53 23.14 34.58
C SER A 155 -5.12 24.56 34.41
N VAL A 156 -4.29 25.61 34.50
CA VAL A 156 -4.67 27.02 34.31
C VAL A 156 -5.32 27.28 32.95
N GLY A 157 -5.06 26.42 31.95
CA GLY A 157 -5.74 26.47 30.66
C GLY A 157 -7.26 26.37 30.76
N GLU A 158 -7.83 25.80 31.83
CA GLU A 158 -9.29 25.80 32.05
C GLU A 158 -9.88 27.19 32.27
N LEU A 159 -9.08 28.21 32.62
CA LEU A 159 -9.52 29.60 32.57
C LEU A 159 -9.76 30.05 31.12
N GLY A 160 -8.91 29.60 30.19
CA GLY A 160 -9.08 29.79 28.74
C GLY A 160 -10.29 29.05 28.20
N CYS A 161 -10.54 27.82 28.68
CA CYS A 161 -11.76 27.07 28.36
C CYS A 161 -13.01 27.84 28.78
N ALA A 162 -13.06 28.37 30.00
CA ALA A 162 -14.18 29.17 30.48
C ALA A 162 -14.44 30.41 29.61
N TYR A 163 -13.39 31.02 29.06
CA TYR A 163 -13.53 32.15 28.13
C TYR A 163 -13.99 31.74 26.74
N ALA A 164 -13.42 30.66 26.19
CA ALA A 164 -13.81 30.12 24.89
C ALA A 164 -15.25 29.58 24.88
N ASP A 165 -15.69 28.97 25.97
CA ASP A 165 -17.05 28.46 26.18
C ASP A 165 -18.08 29.59 26.40
N GLY A 166 -17.63 30.84 26.61
CA GLY A 166 -18.49 32.01 26.86
C GLY A 166 -18.94 32.16 28.32
N CYS A 167 -18.43 31.33 29.23
CA CYS A 167 -18.68 31.44 30.66
C CYS A 167 -18.05 32.71 31.26
N PHE A 168 -16.84 33.06 30.84
CA PHE A 168 -16.12 34.25 31.32
C PHE A 168 -16.13 35.40 30.32
N THR A 169 -16.07 36.63 30.83
CA THR A 169 -15.59 37.79 30.09
C THR A 169 -14.05 37.88 30.16
N PRO A 170 -13.39 38.66 29.28
CA PRO A 170 -11.95 38.88 29.37
C PRO A 170 -11.50 39.38 30.75
N GLU A 171 -12.28 40.28 31.37
CA GLU A 171 -12.01 40.80 32.71
C GLU A 171 -12.11 39.72 33.78
N GLN A 172 -13.11 38.85 33.69
CA GLN A 172 -13.26 37.76 34.65
C GLN A 172 -12.10 36.77 34.53
N MET A 173 -11.71 36.40 33.31
CA MET A 173 -10.60 35.48 33.08
C MET A 173 -9.27 36.07 33.60
N ILE A 174 -8.95 37.32 33.25
CA ILE A 174 -7.68 37.93 33.67
C ILE A 174 -7.61 38.17 35.18
N LEU A 175 -8.72 38.56 35.81
CA LEU A 175 -8.80 38.72 37.27
C LEU A 175 -8.74 37.37 37.99
N ALA A 176 -9.39 36.33 37.47
CA ALA A 176 -9.28 34.98 38.02
C ALA A 176 -7.82 34.48 37.97
N ALA A 177 -7.11 34.74 36.88
CA ALA A 177 -5.68 34.44 36.78
C ALA A 177 -4.84 35.25 37.79
N TYR A 178 -5.09 36.56 37.90
CA TYR A 178 -4.42 37.42 38.89
C TYR A 178 -4.62 36.92 40.32
N PHE A 179 -5.86 36.66 40.73
CA PHE A 179 -6.16 36.22 42.10
C PHE A 179 -5.66 34.81 42.39
N ARG A 180 -5.55 33.94 41.38
CA ARG A 180 -4.88 32.63 41.51
C ARG A 180 -3.39 32.78 41.79
N GLY A 181 -2.73 33.74 41.14
CA GLY A 181 -1.35 34.13 41.45
C GLY A 181 -1.24 34.75 42.85
N LEU A 182 -2.09 35.73 43.17
CA LEU A 182 -2.05 36.43 44.46
C LEU A 182 -2.26 35.50 45.65
N ALA A 183 -3.25 34.61 45.59
CA ALA A 183 -3.50 33.63 46.65
C ALA A 183 -2.28 32.71 46.87
N SER A 184 -1.53 32.39 45.80
CA SER A 184 -0.30 31.60 45.87
C SER A 184 0.85 32.36 46.55
N VAL A 185 0.89 33.69 46.42
CA VAL A 185 1.91 34.56 47.04
C VAL A 185 1.58 34.88 48.50
N GLU A 186 0.30 35.13 48.82
CA GLU A 186 -0.16 35.48 50.17
C GLU A 186 -0.16 34.27 51.12
N THR A 187 -0.24 33.05 50.59
CA THR A 187 -0.22 31.82 51.36
C THR A 187 1.21 31.34 51.56
N LYS A 188 1.59 31.00 52.80
CA LYS A 188 2.89 30.38 53.07
C LYS A 188 2.91 28.93 52.58
N LEU A 189 3.44 28.71 51.38
CA LEU A 189 3.54 27.41 50.73
C LEU A 189 4.91 26.76 50.94
N ILE A 190 4.96 25.43 50.92
CA ILE A 190 6.21 24.67 50.89
C ILE A 190 6.79 24.78 49.47
N LYS A 191 8.08 25.13 49.38
CA LYS A 191 8.79 25.16 48.09
C LYS A 191 8.80 23.76 47.48
N GLY A 192 8.34 23.65 46.24
CA GLY A 192 8.28 22.40 45.48
C GLY A 192 8.66 22.62 44.02
N LEU A 193 8.80 21.53 43.28
CA LEU A 193 9.13 21.54 41.86
C LEU A 193 8.11 20.68 41.11
N MET A 194 7.93 20.95 39.82
CA MET A 194 7.10 20.15 38.92
C MET A 194 7.93 19.73 37.71
N ALA A 195 7.73 18.50 37.26
CA ALA A 195 8.36 17.97 36.06
C ALA A 195 7.35 17.21 35.21
N ALA A 196 7.44 17.36 33.89
CA ALA A 196 6.76 16.50 32.93
C ALA A 196 7.58 15.22 32.76
N VAL A 197 6.98 14.06 33.02
CA VAL A 197 7.63 12.74 32.94
C VAL A 197 6.85 11.88 31.95
N ALA A 198 7.54 11.20 31.03
CA ALA A 198 6.90 10.39 29.99
C ALA A 198 6.51 8.97 30.48
N LEU A 199 5.75 8.90 31.58
CA LEU A 199 5.21 7.67 32.16
C LEU A 199 3.71 7.83 32.45
N GLY A 200 2.95 6.74 32.32
CA GLY A 200 1.53 6.74 32.65
C GLY A 200 1.28 6.91 34.16
N ALA A 201 0.13 7.46 34.55
CA ALA A 201 -0.20 7.71 35.96
C ALA A 201 -0.08 6.44 36.85
N ASN A 202 -0.45 5.28 36.30
CA ASN A 202 -0.33 3.99 36.99
C ASN A 202 1.12 3.53 37.17
N GLU A 203 1.98 3.80 36.20
CA GLU A 203 3.42 3.47 36.26
C GLU A 203 4.13 4.36 37.28
N ILE A 204 3.81 5.66 37.27
CA ILE A 204 4.33 6.61 38.27
C ILE A 204 3.88 6.20 39.68
N ARG A 205 2.62 5.78 39.87
CA ARG A 205 2.13 5.31 41.18
C ARG A 205 2.88 4.06 41.64
N LYS A 206 3.22 3.13 40.73
CA LYS A 206 4.06 1.96 41.04
C LYS A 206 5.48 2.38 41.40
N LEU A 207 6.09 3.27 40.64
CA LEU A 207 7.44 3.79 40.89
C LEU A 207 7.56 4.50 42.25
N CYS A 208 6.58 5.35 42.58
CA CYS A 208 6.50 6.06 43.85
C CYS A 208 6.26 5.12 45.05
N HIS A 209 5.62 3.97 44.85
CA HIS A 209 5.46 2.95 45.91
C HIS A 209 6.72 2.10 46.09
N LEU A 210 7.47 1.81 45.02
CA LEU A 210 8.71 1.02 45.04
C LEU A 210 9.91 1.80 45.58
N ILE A 211 9.93 3.13 45.41
CA ILE A 211 11.04 3.99 45.82
C ILE A 211 10.52 4.98 46.87
N PHE A 212 10.75 4.70 48.15
CA PHE A 212 10.38 5.55 49.28
C PHE A 212 11.26 6.83 49.43
N LYS A 213 11.83 7.32 48.32
CA LYS A 213 12.72 8.50 48.26
C LYS A 213 12.39 9.34 47.04
N TRP A 214 12.57 10.64 47.21
CA TRP A 214 12.56 11.67 46.17
C TRP A 214 13.25 11.17 44.89
N LEU A 215 12.48 10.85 43.84
CA LEU A 215 13.09 10.64 42.53
C LEU A 215 13.64 11.99 42.07
N ALA A 216 14.95 12.08 41.91
CA ALA A 216 15.54 13.23 41.25
C ALA A 216 15.23 13.12 39.74
N ILE A 217 14.96 14.25 39.08
CA ILE A 217 14.78 14.31 37.62
C ILE A 217 15.98 13.66 36.90
N MET A 218 17.19 13.80 37.46
CA MET A 218 18.42 13.20 36.94
C MET A 218 18.38 11.66 36.96
N ASP A 219 17.76 11.05 37.98
CA ASP A 219 17.65 9.59 38.08
C ASP A 219 16.69 9.04 37.02
N LEU A 220 15.64 9.79 36.67
CA LEU A 220 14.74 9.42 35.57
C LEU A 220 15.46 9.48 34.23
N ILE A 221 16.20 10.57 33.99
CA ILE A 221 16.96 10.77 32.75
C ILE A 221 18.04 9.69 32.60
N SER A 222 18.76 9.33 33.68
CA SER A 222 19.79 8.28 33.63
C SER A 222 19.23 6.90 33.34
N ASN A 223 17.95 6.66 33.65
CA ASN A 223 17.24 5.43 33.33
C ASN A 223 16.54 5.48 31.95
N GLY A 224 16.88 6.46 31.10
CA GLY A 224 16.30 6.62 29.77
C GLY A 224 14.85 7.13 29.75
N ILE A 225 14.33 7.61 30.89
CA ILE A 225 12.97 8.14 30.99
C ILE A 225 13.02 9.66 30.78
N PHE A 226 12.25 10.16 29.81
CA PHE A 226 12.12 11.60 29.58
C PHE A 226 11.52 12.28 30.82
N ALA A 227 12.26 13.25 31.36
CA ALA A 227 11.80 14.12 32.44
C ALA A 227 12.28 15.56 32.18
N LYS A 228 11.36 16.53 32.19
CA LYS A 228 11.66 17.95 31.97
C LYS A 228 11.01 18.82 33.04
N GLU A 229 11.81 19.67 33.68
CA GLU A 229 11.32 20.61 34.68
C GLU A 229 10.36 21.64 34.04
N VAL A 230 9.29 21.95 34.77
CA VAL A 230 8.28 22.94 34.40
C VAL A 230 8.44 24.14 35.32
N ASN A 231 8.68 25.33 34.76
CA ASN A 231 8.80 26.54 35.56
C ASN A 231 7.45 26.91 36.20
N CYS A 232 7.32 26.58 37.49
CA CYS A 232 6.17 26.84 38.34
C CYS A 232 6.50 27.76 39.53
N ALA A 233 7.55 28.59 39.42
CA ALA A 233 8.02 29.50 40.49
C ALA A 233 8.22 28.82 41.86
N ASN A 234 8.72 27.59 41.86
CA ASN A 234 8.92 26.75 43.06
C ASN A 234 7.65 26.36 43.83
N ILE A 235 6.50 26.20 43.14
CA ILE A 235 5.23 25.79 43.75
C ILE A 235 4.73 24.47 43.14
N ALA A 236 4.40 23.49 44.00
CA ALA A 236 3.86 22.20 43.59
C ALA A 236 2.32 22.24 43.43
N TYR A 237 1.84 22.66 42.26
CA TYR A 237 0.41 22.69 41.93
C TYR A 237 -0.21 21.30 41.85
N HIS A 238 -1.54 21.21 42.01
CA HIS A 238 -2.32 19.96 41.96
C HIS A 238 -1.88 18.89 42.94
N SER A 239 -1.33 19.33 44.08
CA SER A 239 -0.80 18.46 45.12
C SER A 239 -1.41 18.82 46.47
N LYS A 240 -1.24 17.95 47.46
CA LYS A 240 -1.64 18.24 48.85
C LYS A 240 -1.00 19.53 49.41
N TYR A 241 0.11 20.01 48.83
CA TYR A 241 0.84 21.17 49.31
C TYR A 241 0.19 22.51 48.94
N ILE A 242 -0.73 22.53 47.97
CA ILE A 242 -1.46 23.75 47.57
C ILE A 242 -2.81 23.92 48.29
N ALA A 243 -3.22 22.92 49.10
CA ALA A 243 -4.53 22.89 49.76
C ALA A 243 -4.84 24.13 50.61
N THR A 244 -3.83 24.69 51.29
CA THR A 244 -3.97 25.90 52.13
C THR A 244 -4.29 27.16 51.34
N CYS A 245 -4.02 27.18 50.03
CA CYS A 245 -4.36 28.29 49.12
C CYS A 245 -5.86 28.33 48.76
N GLY A 246 -6.54 27.18 48.84
CA GLY A 246 -7.94 27.01 48.41
C GLY A 246 -8.93 28.02 49.02
N PRO A 247 -8.99 28.20 50.35
CA PRO A 247 -9.91 29.14 50.98
C PRO A 247 -9.70 30.60 50.57
N ALA A 248 -8.43 31.03 50.44
CA ALA A 248 -8.10 32.39 50.02
C ALA A 248 -8.52 32.62 48.56
N LEU A 249 -8.21 31.67 47.67
CA LEU A 249 -8.61 31.74 46.27
C LEU A 249 -10.13 31.76 46.11
N LEU A 250 -10.85 30.88 46.79
CA LEU A 250 -12.32 30.82 46.73
C LEU A 250 -12.96 32.15 47.12
N LYS A 251 -12.44 32.81 48.16
CA LYS A 251 -12.90 34.13 48.60
C LYS A 251 -12.74 35.19 47.51
N TYR A 252 -11.62 35.17 46.79
CA TYR A 252 -11.38 36.12 45.69
C TYR A 252 -12.25 35.78 44.47
N LEU A 253 -12.32 34.52 44.06
CA LEU A 253 -13.08 34.10 42.89
C LEU A 253 -14.59 34.32 43.06
N LYS A 254 -15.15 34.24 44.28
CA LYS A 254 -16.55 34.63 44.55
C LYS A 254 -16.85 36.09 44.23
N LYS A 255 -15.85 36.97 44.30
CA LYS A 255 -16.01 38.39 43.89
C LYS A 255 -15.93 38.56 42.38
N VAL A 256 -15.09 37.76 41.71
CA VAL A 256 -14.90 37.80 40.25
C VAL A 256 -16.08 37.12 39.52
N ILE A 257 -16.64 36.09 40.13
CA ILE A 257 -17.70 35.23 39.57
C ILE A 257 -18.91 35.27 40.51
N PRO A 258 -19.62 36.41 40.60
CA PRO A 258 -20.78 36.53 41.49
C PRO A 258 -21.96 35.68 41.01
N ASN A 259 -22.12 35.55 39.69
CA ASN A 259 -23.20 34.79 39.03
C ASN A 259 -22.59 33.76 38.08
N PRO A 260 -22.41 32.48 38.51
CA PRO A 260 -21.79 31.46 37.69
C PRO A 260 -22.70 31.04 36.52
N LYS A 261 -22.14 30.99 35.31
CA LYS A 261 -22.84 30.53 34.10
C LYS A 261 -22.76 29.00 33.96
N PRO A 262 -23.74 28.34 33.33
CA PRO A 262 -23.64 26.92 33.00
C PRO A 262 -22.51 26.68 31.99
N ARG A 263 -21.80 25.55 32.15
CA ARG A 263 -20.80 25.08 31.18
C ARG A 263 -21.51 24.38 30.03
N SER A 264 -21.07 24.58 28.79
CA SER A 264 -21.63 23.85 27.66
C SER A 264 -21.09 22.41 27.59
N SER A 265 -21.79 21.55 26.85
CA SER A 265 -21.33 20.17 26.60
C SER A 265 -20.06 20.09 25.76
N ARG A 266 -19.66 21.18 25.08
CA ARG A 266 -18.41 21.24 24.32
C ARG A 266 -17.19 21.31 25.22
N TRP A 267 -17.34 21.79 26.46
CA TRP A 267 -16.23 21.89 27.40
C TRP A 267 -16.06 20.61 28.22
N ILE A 268 -15.06 19.82 27.86
CA ILE A 268 -14.62 18.63 28.59
C ILE A 268 -13.75 19.05 29.77
N SER A 269 -14.18 18.68 30.98
CA SER A 269 -13.49 19.03 32.22
C SER A 269 -12.30 18.13 32.46
N SER A 270 -11.12 18.70 32.69
CA SER A 270 -9.92 17.97 33.15
C SER A 270 -9.76 18.02 34.67
N SER A 271 -10.53 18.85 35.37
CA SER A 271 -10.42 19.03 36.83
C SER A 271 -11.44 18.24 37.65
N VAL A 272 -12.38 17.57 36.98
CA VAL A 272 -13.43 16.76 37.61
C VAL A 272 -13.50 15.42 36.87
N PRO A 273 -13.51 14.27 37.58
CA PRO A 273 -13.66 12.96 36.94
C PRO A 273 -14.94 12.88 36.11
N GLU A 274 -14.89 12.14 35.00
CA GLU A 274 -16.01 11.96 34.07
C GLU A 274 -17.29 11.48 34.79
N SER A 275 -17.15 10.54 35.72
CA SER A 275 -18.25 10.02 36.54
C SER A 275 -18.97 11.08 37.39
N ALA A 276 -18.38 12.27 37.55
CA ALA A 276 -18.91 13.37 38.34
C ALA A 276 -19.23 14.62 37.49
N TRP A 277 -19.22 14.55 36.16
CA TRP A 277 -19.55 15.69 35.29
C TRP A 277 -21.00 16.17 35.47
N ASP A 278 -21.92 15.31 35.90
CA ASP A 278 -23.31 15.68 36.20
C ASP A 278 -23.51 16.32 37.59
N SER A 279 -22.45 16.42 38.39
CA SER A 279 -22.51 17.04 39.71
C SER A 279 -22.77 18.55 39.64
N ALA A 280 -23.32 19.12 40.72
CA ALA A 280 -23.55 20.56 40.81
C ALA A 280 -22.26 21.39 40.63
N LEU A 281 -21.11 20.84 41.05
CA LEU A 281 -19.80 21.46 40.89
C LEU A 281 -19.41 21.57 39.40
N ALA A 282 -19.62 20.51 38.63
CA ALA A 282 -19.18 20.43 37.23
C ALA A 282 -20.17 21.08 36.25
N LYS A 283 -21.44 21.27 36.60
CA LYS A 283 -22.43 21.89 35.71
C LYS A 283 -22.26 23.39 35.49
N THR A 284 -21.55 24.08 36.40
CA THR A 284 -21.41 25.54 36.34
C THR A 284 -19.96 25.99 36.41
N CYS A 285 -19.64 27.06 35.70
CA CYS A 285 -18.35 27.73 35.72
C CYS A 285 -18.26 28.62 36.97
N SER A 286 -18.15 27.99 38.13
CA SER A 286 -18.23 28.64 39.45
C SER A 286 -16.86 28.90 40.09
N ALA A 287 -16.85 29.75 41.13
CA ALA A 287 -15.67 29.97 41.96
C ALA A 287 -15.18 28.66 42.60
N GLU A 288 -16.11 27.80 43.02
CA GLU A 288 -15.86 26.47 43.54
C GLU A 288 -15.18 25.58 42.49
N TYR A 289 -15.67 25.57 41.25
CA TYR A 289 -15.08 24.80 40.15
C TYR A 289 -13.62 25.19 39.88
N HIS A 290 -13.35 26.50 39.73
CA HIS A 290 -11.99 26.98 39.47
C HIS A 290 -11.05 26.84 40.68
N THR A 291 -11.60 26.86 41.90
CA THR A 291 -10.83 26.50 43.09
C THR A 291 -10.47 25.02 43.07
N ASN A 292 -11.41 24.14 42.73
CA ASN A 292 -11.16 22.71 42.55
C ASN A 292 -10.09 22.45 41.47
N ASN A 293 -10.12 23.15 40.35
CA ASN A 293 -9.07 23.06 39.31
C ASN A 293 -7.65 23.36 39.80
N LEU A 294 -7.47 24.15 40.88
CA LEU A 294 -6.15 24.37 41.47
C LEU A 294 -5.72 23.24 42.40
N LEU A 295 -6.69 22.61 43.07
CA LEU A 295 -6.46 21.66 44.16
C LEU A 295 -6.38 20.21 43.69
N SER A 296 -7.15 19.87 42.65
CA SER A 296 -7.33 18.51 42.17
C SER A 296 -6.34 18.16 41.05
N PRO A 297 -6.02 16.86 40.86
CA PRO A 297 -5.22 16.41 39.72
C PRO A 297 -5.83 16.80 38.37
N VAL A 298 -4.98 17.03 37.37
CA VAL A 298 -5.41 17.31 36.00
C VAL A 298 -5.54 16.00 35.23
N LEU A 299 -6.77 15.64 34.90
CA LEU A 299 -7.17 14.42 34.18
C LEU A 299 -7.16 14.67 32.67
N PHE A 300 -5.99 15.08 32.14
CA PHE A 300 -5.88 15.50 30.74
C PHE A 300 -5.90 14.32 29.76
N GLU A 301 -5.31 13.18 30.14
CA GLU A 301 -5.31 11.96 29.33
C GLU A 301 -6.75 11.49 29.11
N GLU A 302 -7.52 11.37 30.19
CA GLU A 302 -8.93 10.97 30.17
C GLU A 302 -9.77 11.95 29.34
N ALA A 303 -9.62 13.25 29.57
CA ALA A 303 -10.35 14.26 28.82
C ALA A 303 -9.96 14.26 27.31
N SER A 304 -8.71 13.97 26.97
CA SER A 304 -8.24 13.94 25.58
C SER A 304 -8.78 12.76 24.76
N GLN A 305 -9.24 11.68 25.42
CA GLN A 305 -9.84 10.53 24.74
C GLN A 305 -11.18 10.86 24.04
N HIS A 306 -11.82 11.97 24.42
CA HIS A 306 -13.04 12.45 23.76
C HIS A 306 -12.77 13.19 22.45
N ILE A 307 -11.51 13.48 22.11
CA ILE A 307 -11.15 14.09 20.82
C ILE A 307 -11.38 13.06 19.70
N PRO A 308 -12.21 13.38 18.68
CA PRO A 308 -12.48 12.50 17.55
C PRO A 308 -11.20 12.13 16.79
N ARG A 309 -11.19 10.94 16.16
CA ARG A 309 -10.00 10.39 15.51
C ARG A 309 -9.51 11.18 14.29
N ASP A 310 -10.38 11.98 13.70
CA ASP A 310 -10.15 12.81 12.52
C ASP A 310 -10.15 14.31 12.85
N ALA A 311 -10.15 14.69 14.14
CA ALA A 311 -10.23 16.08 14.57
C ALA A 311 -8.99 16.91 14.19
N ILE A 312 -9.17 18.23 14.18
CA ILE A 312 -8.10 19.22 14.17
C ILE A 312 -8.02 19.79 15.59
N THR A 313 -6.88 19.63 16.26
CA THR A 313 -6.66 20.27 17.56
C THR A 313 -5.87 21.56 17.38
N ILE A 314 -6.34 22.63 18.01
CA ILE A 314 -5.68 23.95 18.00
C ILE A 314 -5.21 24.24 19.42
N GLU A 315 -3.90 24.21 19.63
CA GLU A 315 -3.27 24.52 20.92
C GLU A 315 -3.15 26.03 21.11
N ILE A 316 -3.91 26.55 22.08
CA ILE A 316 -4.03 27.97 22.41
C ILE A 316 -3.24 28.28 23.67
N ALA A 317 -2.02 28.79 23.48
CA ALA A 317 -1.11 29.17 24.54
C ALA A 317 -0.03 30.13 24.01
N PRO A 318 0.79 30.75 24.88
CA PRO A 318 2.01 31.47 24.47
C PRO A 318 3.09 30.60 23.82
N HIS A 319 2.99 29.28 23.96
CA HIS A 319 3.84 28.28 23.30
C HIS A 319 3.13 26.93 23.28
N GLY A 320 3.22 26.21 22.15
CA GLY A 320 2.77 24.83 21.97
C GLY A 320 3.50 23.79 22.83
N LEU A 321 3.29 23.81 24.14
CA LEU A 321 3.90 22.90 25.12
C LEU A 321 3.37 21.47 25.02
N LEU A 322 2.08 21.31 24.68
CA LEU A 322 1.40 20.01 24.66
C LEU A 322 1.53 19.27 23.33
N GLN A 323 2.15 19.87 22.31
CA GLN A 323 2.34 19.26 20.99
C GLN A 323 2.89 17.82 21.05
N ALA A 324 3.93 17.58 21.85
CA ALA A 324 4.52 16.25 22.00
C ALA A 324 3.56 15.25 22.67
N ILE A 325 2.77 15.71 23.64
CA ILE A 325 1.79 14.89 24.35
C ILE A 325 0.62 14.55 23.41
N LEU A 326 0.03 15.56 22.77
CA LEU A 326 -1.09 15.37 21.83
C LEU A 326 -0.70 14.46 20.67
N THR A 327 0.51 14.61 20.11
CA THR A 327 0.98 13.78 18.99
C THR A 327 1.22 12.33 19.39
N ARG A 328 1.59 12.08 20.65
CA ARG A 328 1.82 10.72 21.16
C ARG A 328 0.53 10.05 21.65
N SER A 329 -0.38 10.82 22.24
CA SER A 329 -1.58 10.31 22.90
C SER A 329 -2.80 10.22 21.99
N LEU A 330 -2.86 11.01 20.91
CA LEU A 330 -3.99 11.02 19.99
C LEU A 330 -3.75 10.12 18.75
N PRO A 331 -4.83 9.66 18.08
CA PRO A 331 -4.72 8.90 16.84
C PRO A 331 -3.92 9.63 15.75
N LYS A 332 -3.22 8.88 14.89
CA LYS A 332 -2.38 9.44 13.80
C LYS A 332 -3.11 10.37 12.83
N ASN A 333 -4.43 10.22 12.69
CA ASN A 333 -5.24 11.03 11.78
C ASN A 333 -5.66 12.39 12.39
N VAL A 334 -5.42 12.60 13.70
CA VAL A 334 -5.63 13.90 14.34
C VAL A 334 -4.49 14.83 13.96
N THR A 335 -4.83 16.02 13.48
CA THR A 335 -3.81 17.04 13.17
C THR A 335 -3.73 18.05 14.31
N ASN A 336 -2.56 18.16 14.93
CA ASN A 336 -2.33 19.07 16.05
C ASN A 336 -1.61 20.33 15.57
N VAL A 337 -2.16 21.50 15.89
CA VAL A 337 -1.66 22.80 15.44
C VAL A 337 -1.43 23.71 16.63
N ALA A 338 -0.18 24.12 16.88
CA ALA A 338 0.10 25.19 17.84
C ALA A 338 -0.07 26.56 17.19
N LEU A 339 -0.73 27.51 17.88
CA LEU A 339 -0.84 28.88 17.37
C LEU A 339 0.42 29.71 17.57
N THR A 340 1.29 29.35 18.52
CA THR A 340 2.52 30.11 18.80
C THR A 340 3.68 29.18 19.16
N HIS A 341 4.90 29.64 18.88
CA HIS A 341 6.12 28.91 19.16
C HIS A 341 7.14 29.79 19.89
N ARG A 342 7.70 29.27 21.00
CA ARG A 342 8.71 29.97 21.79
C ARG A 342 9.95 30.28 20.94
N GLY A 343 10.43 31.51 21.00
CA GLY A 343 11.64 31.94 20.30
C GLY A 343 11.49 32.16 18.79
N HIS A 344 10.28 32.06 18.23
CA HIS A 344 10.06 32.43 16.82
C HIS A 344 10.17 33.96 16.65
N PRO A 345 10.92 34.47 15.66
CA PRO A 345 11.20 35.90 15.50
C PRO A 345 9.95 36.74 15.18
N ASP A 346 8.98 36.15 14.45
CA ASP A 346 7.70 36.77 14.16
C ASP A 346 6.54 35.80 14.42
N LEU A 347 5.86 35.94 15.57
CA LEU A 347 4.74 35.06 15.91
C LEU A 347 3.54 35.30 15.01
N ILE A 348 3.47 36.43 14.29
CA ILE A 348 2.40 36.68 13.33
C ILE A 348 2.49 35.68 12.19
N GLN A 349 3.68 35.41 11.64
CA GLN A 349 3.87 34.40 10.61
C GLN A 349 3.45 32.99 11.08
N TYR A 350 3.56 32.73 12.38
CA TYR A 350 3.22 31.44 12.96
C TYR A 350 1.72 31.33 13.30
N VAL A 351 1.09 32.41 13.78
CA VAL A 351 -0.38 32.49 13.95
C VAL A 351 -1.09 32.56 12.59
N GLN A 352 -0.46 33.17 11.59
CA GLN A 352 -0.91 33.24 10.20
C GLN A 352 -0.41 32.07 9.35
N ASN A 353 0.28 31.07 9.92
CA ASN A 353 0.44 29.81 9.19
C ASN A 353 -0.96 29.24 9.02
N ILE A 354 -1.54 29.49 7.84
CA ILE A 354 -2.88 29.16 7.39
C ILE A 354 -2.97 27.64 7.09
N LEU A 355 -2.25 26.82 7.88
CA LEU A 355 -2.43 25.38 7.95
C LEU A 355 -3.91 25.05 8.19
N LEU A 356 -4.63 25.92 8.92
CA LEU A 356 -6.06 25.75 9.17
C LEU A 356 -6.92 25.71 7.88
N TYR A 357 -6.59 26.49 6.85
CA TYR A 357 -7.33 26.46 5.58
C TYR A 357 -7.04 25.17 4.80
N GLU A 358 -5.77 24.75 4.77
CA GLU A 358 -5.34 23.47 4.18
C GLU A 358 -6.01 22.27 4.85
N LEU A 359 -6.18 22.35 6.18
CA LEU A 359 -6.86 21.31 6.95
C LEU A 359 -8.39 21.29 6.74
N GLY A 360 -8.93 22.17 5.90
CA GLY A 360 -10.34 22.19 5.54
C GLY A 360 -11.18 23.28 6.21
N LEU A 361 -10.59 24.13 7.06
CA LEU A 361 -11.32 25.24 7.70
C LEU A 361 -11.45 26.45 6.77
N GLN A 362 -12.31 27.41 7.13
CA GLN A 362 -12.59 28.62 6.34
C GLN A 362 -12.32 29.91 7.13
N PRO A 363 -11.04 30.24 7.41
CA PRO A 363 -10.71 31.43 8.18
C PRO A 363 -11.03 32.72 7.43
N ASN A 364 -11.80 33.62 8.04
CA ASN A 364 -12.07 34.95 7.48
C ASN A 364 -10.88 35.90 7.69
N LEU A 365 -9.89 35.85 6.79
CA LEU A 365 -8.65 36.63 6.90
C LEU A 365 -8.84 38.15 6.77
N THR A 366 -9.94 38.60 6.16
CA THR A 366 -10.19 40.03 5.94
C THR A 366 -10.33 40.82 7.24
N THR A 367 -10.62 40.14 8.36
CA THR A 367 -10.78 40.75 9.68
C THR A 367 -9.45 41.09 10.36
N LEU A 368 -8.35 40.45 9.94
CA LEU A 368 -7.02 40.68 10.51
C LEU A 368 -6.32 41.92 9.95
N TYR A 369 -6.77 42.40 8.80
CA TYR A 369 -6.15 43.50 8.06
C TYR A 369 -7.12 44.68 7.90
N PRO A 370 -6.62 45.91 7.61
CA PRO A 370 -7.48 47.03 7.27
C PRO A 370 -8.37 46.72 6.06
N LYS A 371 -9.64 47.10 6.14
CA LYS A 371 -10.60 46.90 5.04
C LYS A 371 -10.20 47.75 3.82
N ILE A 372 -10.33 47.17 2.62
CA ILE A 372 -10.25 47.91 1.36
C ILE A 372 -11.60 48.55 1.02
N GLN A 373 -11.60 49.57 0.16
CA GLN A 373 -12.83 50.14 -0.39
C GLN A 373 -13.13 49.53 -1.76
N TYR A 374 -14.36 49.05 -1.94
CA TYR A 374 -14.89 48.72 -3.25
C TYR A 374 -15.49 49.98 -3.93
N PRO A 375 -15.40 50.12 -5.26
CA PRO A 375 -14.75 49.22 -6.22
C PRO A 375 -13.21 49.31 -6.14
N VAL A 376 -12.53 48.21 -6.51
CA VAL A 376 -11.06 48.19 -6.62
C VAL A 376 -10.57 49.12 -7.74
N SER A 377 -9.30 49.47 -7.71
CA SER A 377 -8.67 50.43 -8.61
C SER A 377 -8.58 49.93 -10.06
N ARG A 378 -8.60 50.88 -11.00
CA ARG A 378 -8.37 50.58 -12.43
C ARG A 378 -6.90 50.17 -12.65
N GLY A 379 -6.64 48.87 -12.64
CA GLY A 379 -5.29 48.31 -12.73
C GLY A 379 -5.10 47.05 -11.88
N THR A 380 -6.03 46.75 -10.97
CA THR A 380 -6.04 45.50 -10.21
C THR A 380 -6.08 44.29 -11.18
N PRO A 381 -5.19 43.30 -11.03
CA PRO A 381 -5.11 42.15 -11.94
C PRO A 381 -6.40 41.32 -12.06
N MET A 382 -6.58 40.69 -13.22
CA MET A 382 -7.71 39.77 -13.47
C MET A 382 -7.53 38.43 -12.72
N ILE A 383 -8.64 37.88 -12.21
CA ILE A 383 -8.68 36.57 -11.52
C ILE A 383 -8.90 35.43 -12.52
N SER A 384 -9.78 35.60 -13.52
CA SER A 384 -10.20 34.50 -14.40
C SER A 384 -9.06 33.74 -15.11
N PRO A 385 -7.95 34.35 -15.57
CA PRO A 385 -6.86 33.62 -16.21
C PRO A 385 -6.06 32.74 -15.24
N LEU A 386 -6.24 32.93 -13.93
CA LEU A 386 -5.56 32.18 -12.88
C LEU A 386 -6.37 30.95 -12.43
N ILE A 387 -7.64 30.84 -12.84
CA ILE A 387 -8.50 29.69 -12.55
C ILE A 387 -8.23 28.64 -13.62
N ARG A 388 -7.67 27.50 -13.22
CA ARG A 388 -7.49 26.32 -14.07
C ARG A 388 -8.39 25.19 -13.60
N TRP A 389 -8.75 24.32 -14.55
CA TRP A 389 -9.57 23.14 -14.34
C TRP A 389 -8.76 21.91 -14.78
N GLU A 390 -9.13 20.75 -14.26
CA GLU A 390 -8.59 19.48 -14.75
C GLU A 390 -9.20 19.18 -16.12
N HIS A 391 -8.39 19.28 -17.17
CA HIS A 391 -8.77 19.04 -18.56
C HIS A 391 -8.04 17.81 -19.13
N SER A 392 -7.60 16.88 -18.27
CA SER A 392 -6.92 15.65 -18.68
C SER A 392 -7.82 14.69 -19.48
N GLU A 393 -9.13 14.75 -19.29
CA GLU A 393 -10.08 13.88 -19.99
C GLU A 393 -10.55 14.54 -21.29
N ASP A 394 -10.35 13.84 -22.41
CA ASP A 394 -10.96 14.19 -23.69
C ASP A 394 -12.39 13.66 -23.75
N TRP A 395 -13.33 14.53 -24.11
CA TRP A 395 -14.74 14.17 -24.24
C TRP A 395 -15.07 13.87 -25.70
N TYR A 396 -15.96 12.89 -25.93
CA TYR A 396 -16.44 12.56 -27.27
C TYR A 396 -17.09 13.78 -27.93
N VAL A 397 -16.51 14.23 -29.05
CA VAL A 397 -17.07 15.29 -29.87
C VAL A 397 -17.70 14.66 -31.12
N THR A 398 -19.03 14.69 -31.20
CA THR A 398 -19.77 14.12 -32.33
C THR A 398 -19.32 14.73 -33.65
N THR A 399 -18.61 13.95 -34.47
CA THR A 399 -18.30 14.30 -35.86
C THR A 399 -19.31 13.66 -36.81
N TYR A 400 -20.05 14.48 -37.57
CA TYR A 400 -20.94 13.98 -38.63
C TYR A 400 -20.11 13.50 -39.83
N ARG A 401 -19.99 12.18 -40.03
CA ARG A 401 -19.50 11.56 -41.27
C ARG A 401 -20.69 10.90 -41.99
N MET A 402 -21.14 11.47 -43.12
CA MET A 402 -22.10 10.77 -44.01
C MET A 402 -21.38 9.64 -44.74
N GLN A 403 -21.90 8.41 -44.69
CA GLN A 403 -21.38 7.29 -45.49
C GLN A 403 -21.74 7.48 -46.97
N GLU A 404 -20.82 8.06 -47.74
CA GLU A 404 -20.96 8.19 -49.19
C GLU A 404 -20.61 6.89 -49.92
N LYS A 405 -21.28 6.63 -51.06
CA LYS A 405 -20.95 5.52 -51.96
C LYS A 405 -19.50 5.68 -52.47
N VAL A 406 -18.60 4.82 -52.00
CA VAL A 406 -17.18 4.91 -52.35
C VAL A 406 -16.96 4.51 -53.81
N LYS A 407 -16.31 5.39 -54.59
CA LYS A 407 -15.96 5.10 -56.00
C LYS A 407 -14.75 4.18 -56.13
N SER A 408 -13.84 4.21 -55.16
CA SER A 408 -12.67 3.33 -55.09
C SER A 408 -13.02 1.93 -54.60
N GLY A 409 -12.34 0.90 -55.12
CA GLY A 409 -12.37 -0.46 -54.60
C GLY A 409 -11.33 -0.72 -53.50
N GLU A 410 -10.57 0.31 -53.15
CA GLU A 410 -9.53 0.29 -52.13
C GLU A 410 -9.98 1.06 -50.88
N ARG A 411 -9.71 0.51 -49.70
CA ARG A 411 -9.88 1.18 -48.40
C ARG A 411 -8.77 0.79 -47.44
N SER A 412 -8.41 1.71 -46.54
CA SER A 412 -7.58 1.41 -45.37
C SER A 412 -8.47 1.30 -44.13
N VAL A 413 -8.19 0.31 -43.28
CA VAL A 413 -8.90 0.05 -42.03
C VAL A 413 -7.89 0.00 -40.90
N LEU A 414 -8.06 0.85 -39.90
CA LEU A 414 -7.26 0.84 -38.69
C LEU A 414 -7.90 -0.11 -37.68
N ILE A 415 -7.16 -1.10 -37.22
CA ILE A 415 -7.58 -2.05 -36.19
C ILE A 415 -6.85 -1.67 -34.89
N THR A 416 -7.61 -1.31 -33.86
CA THR A 416 -7.12 -1.05 -32.50
C THR A 416 -8.05 -1.72 -31.49
N LEU A 417 -7.50 -2.15 -30.35
CA LEU A 417 -8.29 -2.69 -29.23
C LEU A 417 -8.94 -1.59 -28.38
N ASP A 418 -8.54 -0.34 -28.56
CA ASP A 418 -9.17 0.82 -27.91
C ASP A 418 -10.54 1.16 -28.50
N ASP A 419 -10.86 0.61 -29.67
CA ASP A 419 -12.15 0.78 -30.34
C ASP A 419 -13.16 -0.23 -29.76
N GLU A 420 -14.22 0.27 -29.13
CA GLU A 420 -15.29 -0.53 -28.50
C GLU A 420 -15.92 -1.53 -29.49
N GLU A 421 -16.01 -1.23 -30.79
CA GLU A 421 -16.57 -2.14 -31.79
C GLU A 421 -15.63 -3.32 -32.11
N LEU A 422 -14.32 -3.16 -31.89
CA LEU A 422 -13.27 -4.14 -32.20
C LEU A 422 -12.67 -4.81 -30.97
N GLU A 423 -13.02 -4.36 -29.76
CA GLU A 423 -12.55 -4.90 -28.48
C GLU A 423 -12.71 -6.43 -28.39
N TYR A 424 -13.78 -6.99 -28.98
CA TYR A 424 -14.05 -8.43 -28.97
C TYR A 424 -12.89 -9.27 -29.56
N ILE A 425 -12.07 -8.70 -30.45
CA ILE A 425 -10.90 -9.35 -31.07
C ILE A 425 -9.87 -9.77 -30.01
N SER A 426 -9.81 -9.05 -28.88
CA SER A 426 -8.97 -9.42 -27.72
C SER A 426 -9.23 -10.86 -27.22
N GLY A 427 -10.43 -11.40 -27.49
CA GLY A 427 -10.80 -12.76 -27.17
C GLY A 427 -10.24 -13.83 -28.12
N HIS A 428 -9.72 -13.47 -29.29
CA HIS A 428 -9.14 -14.43 -30.24
C HIS A 428 -7.65 -14.66 -29.95
N VAL A 429 -7.37 -15.29 -28.81
CA VAL A 429 -6.01 -15.56 -28.34
C VAL A 429 -5.55 -16.96 -28.75
N ILE A 430 -4.45 -17.03 -29.50
CA ILE A 430 -3.83 -18.29 -29.94
C ILE A 430 -2.37 -18.26 -29.52
N ASP A 431 -1.96 -19.25 -28.72
CA ASP A 431 -0.60 -19.40 -28.18
C ASP A 431 -0.09 -18.13 -27.45
N GLY A 432 -1.01 -17.48 -26.72
CA GLY A 432 -0.75 -16.23 -25.99
C GLY A 432 -0.70 -14.95 -26.83
N ARG A 433 -0.93 -15.02 -28.14
CA ARG A 433 -1.01 -13.85 -29.05
C ARG A 433 -2.45 -13.54 -29.41
N ILE A 434 -2.78 -12.26 -29.50
CA ILE A 434 -4.07 -11.81 -30.06
C ILE A 434 -3.90 -11.81 -31.57
N LEU A 435 -4.39 -12.86 -32.23
CA LEU A 435 -4.32 -12.95 -33.70
C LEU A 435 -5.60 -12.37 -34.28
N PHE A 436 -5.50 -11.59 -35.36
CA PHE A 436 -6.69 -11.15 -36.08
C PHE A 436 -7.39 -12.38 -36.70
N PRO A 437 -8.68 -12.62 -36.42
CA PRO A 437 -9.38 -13.82 -36.87
C PRO A 437 -9.37 -13.96 -38.39
N ALA A 438 -9.24 -15.20 -38.89
CA ALA A 438 -9.33 -15.48 -40.33
C ALA A 438 -10.67 -15.00 -40.91
N THR A 439 -11.74 -15.17 -40.15
CA THR A 439 -13.09 -14.71 -40.47
C THR A 439 -13.24 -13.18 -40.40
N GLY A 440 -12.36 -12.50 -39.67
CA GLY A 440 -12.28 -11.04 -39.62
C GLY A 440 -11.88 -10.46 -40.96
N TYR A 441 -10.89 -11.05 -41.64
CA TYR A 441 -10.52 -10.63 -43.00
C TYR A 441 -11.68 -10.77 -43.97
N ILE A 442 -12.41 -11.88 -43.89
CA ILE A 442 -13.59 -12.14 -44.71
C ILE A 442 -14.64 -11.03 -44.48
N ALA A 443 -14.89 -10.67 -43.23
CA ALA A 443 -15.82 -9.60 -42.89
C ALA A 443 -15.38 -8.24 -43.44
N LEU A 444 -14.08 -7.90 -43.40
CA LEU A 444 -13.58 -6.64 -43.98
C LEU A 444 -13.79 -6.55 -45.49
N VAL A 445 -13.60 -7.66 -46.21
CA VAL A 445 -13.89 -7.72 -47.67
C VAL A 445 -15.38 -7.65 -47.91
N TRP A 446 -16.18 -8.37 -47.14
CA TRP A 446 -17.64 -8.35 -47.25
C TRP A 446 -18.20 -6.93 -47.02
N GLU A 447 -17.70 -6.24 -45.99
CA GLU A 447 -18.03 -4.85 -45.72
C GLU A 447 -17.66 -3.93 -46.89
N SER A 448 -16.46 -4.11 -47.45
CA SER A 448 -16.01 -3.38 -48.65
C SER A 448 -16.95 -3.59 -49.84
N VAL A 449 -17.41 -4.83 -50.06
CA VAL A 449 -18.39 -5.14 -51.12
C VAL A 449 -19.73 -4.45 -50.83
N GLY A 450 -20.21 -4.44 -49.58
CA GLY A 450 -21.40 -3.71 -49.16
C GLY A 450 -21.32 -2.22 -49.49
N LEU A 451 -20.20 -1.57 -49.13
CA LEU A 451 -19.93 -0.16 -49.44
C LEU A 451 -19.94 0.12 -50.95
N LEU A 452 -19.39 -0.77 -51.77
CA LEU A 452 -19.40 -0.63 -53.24
C LEU A 452 -20.82 -0.71 -53.83
N HIS A 453 -21.71 -1.49 -53.21
CA HIS A 453 -23.11 -1.63 -53.61
C HIS A 453 -24.02 -0.57 -52.96
N GLY A 454 -23.53 0.18 -51.96
CA GLY A 454 -24.32 1.15 -51.21
C GLY A 454 -25.35 0.48 -50.30
N GLN A 455 -25.01 -0.69 -49.76
CA GLN A 455 -25.85 -1.47 -48.84
C GLN A 455 -25.05 -1.84 -47.59
N LEU A 456 -25.72 -2.00 -46.45
CA LEU A 456 -25.10 -2.59 -45.27
C LEU A 456 -24.70 -4.03 -45.60
N TYR A 457 -23.49 -4.43 -45.20
CA TYR A 457 -22.99 -5.77 -45.51
C TYR A 457 -23.83 -6.86 -44.84
N THR A 458 -24.41 -6.56 -43.66
CA THR A 458 -25.33 -7.45 -42.94
C THR A 458 -26.61 -7.77 -43.71
N ASP A 459 -26.97 -6.99 -44.72
CA ASP A 459 -28.14 -7.22 -45.58
C ASP A 459 -27.77 -7.86 -46.94
N LEU A 460 -26.47 -8.00 -47.22
CA LEU A 460 -25.95 -8.42 -48.51
C LEU A 460 -25.44 -9.87 -48.47
N SER A 461 -26.17 -10.81 -49.08
CA SER A 461 -25.68 -12.17 -49.27
C SER A 461 -24.50 -12.21 -50.25
N VAL A 462 -23.45 -12.97 -49.92
CA VAL A 462 -22.20 -13.03 -50.68
C VAL A 462 -21.65 -14.45 -50.80
N VAL A 463 -20.87 -14.69 -51.85
CA VAL A 463 -20.11 -15.93 -52.03
C VAL A 463 -18.64 -15.61 -52.23
N PHE A 464 -17.81 -16.26 -51.42
CA PHE A 464 -16.36 -16.24 -51.52
C PHE A 464 -15.87 -17.55 -52.14
N GLU A 465 -14.87 -17.47 -53.01
CA GLU A 465 -14.23 -18.61 -53.66
C GLU A 465 -12.72 -18.49 -53.63
N ASN A 466 -12.05 -19.64 -53.46
CA ASN A 466 -10.60 -19.78 -53.46
C ASN A 466 -9.92 -18.78 -52.50
N VAL A 467 -10.44 -18.64 -51.29
CA VAL A 467 -9.85 -17.79 -50.26
C VAL A 467 -8.57 -18.45 -49.76
N GLN A 468 -7.47 -17.70 -49.76
CA GLN A 468 -6.16 -18.13 -49.27
C GLN A 468 -5.71 -17.19 -48.16
N PHE A 469 -5.29 -17.76 -47.04
CA PHE A 469 -4.71 -17.06 -45.89
C PHE A 469 -3.20 -17.27 -45.92
N HIS A 470 -2.45 -16.22 -46.23
CA HIS A 470 -1.00 -16.29 -46.38
C HIS A 470 -0.28 -16.07 -45.04
N ARG A 471 -0.83 -15.21 -44.19
CA ARG A 471 -0.25 -14.84 -42.89
C ARG A 471 -1.34 -14.42 -41.91
N ALA A 472 -1.16 -14.74 -40.64
CA ALA A 472 -1.96 -14.18 -39.55
C ALA A 472 -1.34 -12.87 -39.04
N THR A 473 -2.15 -11.81 -38.95
CA THR A 473 -1.79 -10.53 -38.35
C THR A 473 -1.89 -10.61 -36.82
N ASN A 474 -0.88 -10.10 -36.12
CA ASN A 474 -0.84 -10.01 -34.67
C ASN A 474 -1.28 -8.62 -34.22
N ILE A 475 -2.30 -8.55 -33.36
CA ILE A 475 -2.80 -7.29 -32.81
C ILE A 475 -2.05 -6.99 -31.50
N PRO A 476 -1.34 -5.85 -31.40
CA PRO A 476 -0.68 -5.47 -30.16
C PRO A 476 -1.73 -5.09 -29.10
N LYS A 477 -1.36 -5.22 -27.81
CA LYS A 477 -2.23 -4.76 -26.71
C LYS A 477 -2.34 -3.24 -26.69
N ASP A 478 -1.23 -2.57 -26.96
CA ASP A 478 -1.13 -1.11 -27.03
C ASP A 478 -0.72 -0.73 -28.47
N GLY A 479 -1.51 0.12 -29.13
CA GLY A 479 -1.28 0.57 -30.50
C GLY A 479 -2.24 -0.02 -31.53
N SER A 480 -1.97 0.25 -32.81
CA SER A 480 -2.89 -0.05 -33.90
C SER A 480 -2.20 -0.72 -35.09
N VAL A 481 -2.98 -1.47 -35.88
CA VAL A 481 -2.54 -2.14 -37.11
C VAL A 481 -3.39 -1.64 -38.28
N GLU A 482 -2.74 -1.24 -39.36
CA GLU A 482 -3.42 -0.79 -40.57
C GLU A 482 -3.50 -1.91 -41.62
N LEU A 483 -4.73 -2.20 -42.08
CA LEU A 483 -5.02 -3.18 -43.12
C LEU A 483 -5.57 -2.51 -44.38
N PHE A 484 -4.94 -2.76 -45.51
CA PHE A 484 -5.36 -2.27 -46.82
C PHE A 484 -6.22 -3.33 -47.50
N VAL A 485 -7.49 -3.03 -47.77
CA VAL A 485 -8.44 -3.92 -48.41
C VAL A 485 -8.70 -3.45 -49.84
N MET A 486 -8.46 -4.30 -50.82
CA MET A 486 -8.64 -4.02 -52.24
C MET A 486 -9.62 -5.02 -52.85
N VAL A 487 -10.67 -4.51 -53.52
CA VAL A 487 -11.69 -5.32 -54.21
C VAL A 487 -11.89 -4.80 -55.63
N GLN A 488 -11.66 -5.66 -56.63
CA GLN A 488 -11.85 -5.34 -58.04
C GLN A 488 -13.30 -5.50 -58.47
N LYS A 489 -13.97 -4.39 -58.82
CA LYS A 489 -15.42 -4.36 -59.17
C LYS A 489 -15.85 -5.30 -60.30
N GLY A 490 -15.01 -5.50 -61.32
CA GLY A 490 -15.36 -6.32 -62.48
C GLY A 490 -15.07 -7.81 -62.31
N SER A 491 -13.95 -8.15 -61.68
CA SER A 491 -13.51 -9.53 -61.53
C SER A 491 -13.93 -10.16 -60.21
N GLY A 492 -14.28 -9.36 -59.19
CA GLY A 492 -14.51 -9.82 -57.82
C GLY A 492 -13.24 -10.22 -57.06
N LYS A 493 -12.06 -10.12 -57.69
CA LYS A 493 -10.80 -10.47 -57.03
C LYS A 493 -10.52 -9.48 -55.91
N PHE A 494 -10.14 -9.99 -54.75
CA PHE A 494 -9.75 -9.17 -53.63
C PHE A 494 -8.40 -9.59 -53.06
N GLU A 495 -7.77 -8.63 -52.39
CA GLU A 495 -6.53 -8.80 -51.65
C GLU A 495 -6.57 -7.90 -50.41
N ILE A 496 -6.11 -8.42 -49.28
CA ILE A 496 -5.85 -7.64 -48.07
C ILE A 496 -4.34 -7.64 -47.85
N ALA A 497 -3.77 -6.47 -47.57
CA ALA A 497 -2.35 -6.31 -47.28
C ALA A 497 -2.11 -5.58 -45.95
N GLU A 498 -1.04 -5.97 -45.27
CA GLU A 498 -0.52 -5.34 -44.05
C GLU A 498 0.94 -4.94 -44.31
N GLY A 499 1.27 -3.65 -44.20
CA GLY A 499 2.62 -3.15 -44.48
C GLY A 499 3.13 -3.51 -45.88
N GLY A 500 2.24 -3.56 -46.87
CA GLY A 500 2.56 -3.92 -48.26
C GLY A 500 2.70 -5.42 -48.55
N THR A 501 2.48 -6.30 -47.56
CA THR A 501 2.49 -7.76 -47.75
C THR A 501 1.07 -8.32 -47.73
N ALA A 502 0.72 -9.15 -48.71
CA ALA A 502 -0.59 -9.80 -48.77
C ALA A 502 -0.81 -10.75 -47.57
N VAL A 503 -1.91 -10.57 -46.85
CA VAL A 503 -2.33 -11.43 -45.73
C VAL A 503 -3.46 -12.39 -46.14
N MET A 504 -4.37 -11.95 -47.01
CA MET A 504 -5.46 -12.76 -47.56
C MET A 504 -5.78 -12.38 -49.00
N SER A 505 -6.12 -13.36 -49.84
CA SER A 505 -6.55 -13.14 -51.23
C SER A 505 -7.66 -14.11 -51.63
N GLY A 506 -8.51 -13.73 -52.59
CA GLY A 506 -9.53 -14.63 -53.12
C GLY A 506 -10.47 -13.95 -54.11
N LEU A 507 -11.63 -14.57 -54.33
CA LEU A 507 -12.71 -14.05 -55.15
C LEU A 507 -13.96 -13.83 -54.30
N VAL A 508 -14.64 -12.71 -54.48
CA VAL A 508 -15.95 -12.41 -53.87
C VAL A 508 -16.94 -11.98 -54.94
N ARG A 509 -18.18 -12.48 -54.86
CA ARG A 509 -19.30 -12.04 -55.70
C ARG A 509 -20.59 -11.91 -54.91
N VAL A 510 -21.48 -11.08 -55.42
CA VAL A 510 -22.89 -11.00 -54.97
C VAL A 510 -23.72 -11.86 -55.92
N PRO A 511 -24.32 -12.97 -55.48
CA PRO A 511 -25.15 -13.81 -56.33
C PRO A 511 -26.52 -13.18 -56.60
N GLU A 512 -27.10 -13.40 -57.78
CA GLU A 512 -28.49 -13.00 -58.09
C GLU A 512 -29.50 -13.73 -57.19
N ASN A 513 -29.24 -15.01 -56.91
CA ASN A 513 -30.02 -15.81 -55.99
C ASN A 513 -29.09 -16.78 -55.23
N VAL A 514 -28.79 -16.44 -53.98
CA VAL A 514 -27.89 -17.21 -53.10
C VAL A 514 -28.37 -18.63 -52.83
N THR A 515 -29.68 -18.91 -52.89
CA THR A 515 -30.20 -20.26 -52.63
C THR A 515 -29.74 -21.31 -53.65
N ARG A 516 -29.34 -20.88 -54.85
CA ARG A 516 -28.77 -21.76 -55.89
C ARG A 516 -27.30 -22.13 -55.63
N GLU A 517 -26.65 -21.47 -54.70
CA GLU A 517 -25.23 -21.67 -54.37
C GLU A 517 -25.02 -22.77 -53.32
N THR A 518 -26.11 -23.22 -52.68
CA THR A 518 -26.14 -24.23 -51.62
C THR A 518 -26.99 -25.44 -52.03
N VAL A 519 -26.62 -26.64 -51.58
CA VAL A 519 -27.38 -27.88 -51.78
C VAL A 519 -28.16 -28.24 -50.51
N HIS A 520 -29.39 -28.74 -50.67
CA HIS A 520 -30.16 -29.31 -49.56
C HIS A 520 -29.45 -30.57 -49.04
N LEU A 521 -29.08 -30.58 -47.76
CA LEU A 521 -28.44 -31.71 -47.10
C LEU A 521 -29.24 -31.99 -45.82
N ASP A 522 -29.61 -33.24 -45.61
CA ASP A 522 -30.19 -33.69 -44.35
C ASP A 522 -29.10 -33.72 -43.28
N PRO A 523 -29.41 -33.45 -41.99
CA PRO A 523 -28.43 -33.53 -40.91
C PRO A 523 -27.65 -34.86 -40.93
N PRO A 524 -26.34 -34.85 -40.61
CA PRO A 524 -25.53 -36.06 -40.62
C PRO A 524 -26.12 -37.11 -39.66
N ALA A 525 -26.14 -38.37 -40.08
CA ALA A 525 -26.68 -39.46 -39.27
C ALA A 525 -25.91 -39.58 -37.94
N CYS A 526 -26.63 -39.52 -36.81
CA CYS A 526 -26.10 -39.96 -35.53
C CYS A 526 -26.03 -41.49 -35.55
N GLU A 527 -24.82 -42.04 -35.67
CA GLU A 527 -24.61 -43.49 -35.63
C GLU A 527 -24.82 -44.10 -34.23
N ASP A 528 -24.92 -43.27 -33.19
CA ASP A 528 -25.15 -43.68 -31.81
C ASP A 528 -26.54 -43.24 -31.31
N ASN A 529 -27.55 -44.09 -31.52
CA ASN A 529 -28.84 -44.05 -30.81
C ASN A 529 -28.77 -44.81 -29.47
N SER A 530 -27.61 -44.86 -28.82
CA SER A 530 -27.54 -45.26 -27.41
C SER A 530 -27.85 -44.04 -26.55
N GLU A 531 -28.79 -44.16 -25.61
CA GLU A 531 -29.15 -43.12 -24.62
C GLU A 531 -27.96 -42.66 -23.72
N GLU A 532 -26.72 -43.08 -24.02
CA GLU A 532 -25.48 -42.87 -23.27
C GLU A 532 -24.39 -42.07 -24.02
N SER A 533 -24.67 -41.38 -25.15
CA SER A 533 -23.66 -40.52 -25.78
C SER A 533 -23.53 -39.19 -25.01
N ILE A 534 -22.43 -39.01 -24.27
CA ILE A 534 -22.15 -37.80 -23.48
C ILE A 534 -21.70 -36.67 -24.42
N GLU A 535 -22.53 -35.63 -24.61
CA GLU A 535 -22.12 -34.43 -25.35
C GLU A 535 -21.01 -33.66 -24.63
N LEU A 536 -20.08 -33.09 -25.41
CA LEU A 536 -19.06 -32.20 -24.88
C LEU A 536 -19.70 -30.86 -24.54
N THR A 537 -19.61 -30.44 -23.28
CA THR A 537 -20.09 -29.12 -22.87
C THR A 537 -19.13 -28.03 -23.35
N SER A 538 -19.58 -26.77 -23.40
CA SER A 538 -18.72 -25.61 -23.67
C SER A 538 -17.44 -25.60 -22.83
N LYS A 539 -17.53 -26.00 -21.55
CA LYS A 539 -16.35 -26.08 -20.67
C LYS A 539 -15.35 -27.14 -21.15
N ASP A 540 -15.82 -28.29 -21.60
CA ASP A 540 -14.98 -29.39 -22.09
C ASP A 540 -14.32 -29.02 -23.42
N ILE A 541 -15.09 -28.43 -24.33
CA ILE A 541 -14.63 -27.94 -25.64
C ILE A 541 -13.45 -26.97 -25.46
N TYR A 542 -13.66 -25.90 -24.70
CA TYR A 542 -12.62 -24.88 -24.54
C TYR A 542 -11.48 -25.31 -23.61
N LYS A 543 -11.68 -26.32 -22.75
CA LYS A 543 -10.58 -26.98 -22.04
C LYS A 543 -9.68 -27.72 -23.02
N GLU A 544 -10.24 -28.51 -23.93
CA GLU A 544 -9.47 -29.25 -24.93
C GLU A 544 -8.75 -28.31 -25.91
N LEU A 545 -9.44 -27.27 -26.41
CA LEU A 545 -8.83 -26.24 -27.27
C LEU A 545 -7.68 -25.51 -26.54
N ARG A 546 -7.86 -25.17 -25.25
CA ARG A 546 -6.81 -24.53 -24.44
C ARG A 546 -5.58 -25.43 -24.26
N LEU A 547 -5.76 -26.74 -24.07
CA LEU A 547 -4.63 -27.70 -23.97
C LEU A 547 -3.82 -27.77 -25.27
N ARG A 548 -4.46 -27.54 -26.42
CA ARG A 548 -3.78 -27.47 -27.73
C ARG A 548 -3.08 -26.14 -27.97
N GLY A 549 -3.46 -25.08 -27.26
CA GLY A 549 -2.87 -23.73 -27.36
C GLY A 549 -3.83 -22.65 -27.86
N TYR A 550 -5.13 -22.97 -28.01
CA TYR A 550 -6.16 -21.98 -28.33
C TYR A 550 -6.73 -21.40 -27.04
N ASN A 551 -6.33 -20.18 -26.70
CA ASN A 551 -6.72 -19.49 -25.48
C ASN A 551 -7.94 -18.58 -25.69
N TYR A 552 -8.93 -19.02 -26.49
CA TYR A 552 -10.14 -18.25 -26.81
C TYR A 552 -10.84 -17.69 -25.56
N GLN A 553 -11.41 -16.50 -25.70
CA GLN A 553 -12.15 -15.77 -24.65
C GLN A 553 -13.35 -15.04 -25.26
N GLY A 554 -14.26 -14.54 -24.41
CA GLY A 554 -15.40 -13.74 -24.85
C GLY A 554 -16.25 -14.42 -25.92
N LEU A 555 -16.57 -13.67 -26.99
CA LEU A 555 -17.43 -14.12 -28.09
C LEU A 555 -16.87 -15.31 -28.88
N PHE A 556 -15.56 -15.54 -28.83
CA PHE A 556 -14.92 -16.71 -29.43
C PHE A 556 -15.15 -17.99 -28.63
N ARG A 557 -15.90 -17.92 -27.51
CA ARG A 557 -16.35 -19.07 -26.72
C ARG A 557 -17.85 -19.36 -26.85
N SER A 558 -18.38 -19.40 -28.07
CA SER A 558 -19.82 -19.51 -28.34
C SER A 558 -20.32 -20.92 -28.71
N LEU A 559 -19.44 -21.90 -28.96
CA LEU A 559 -19.84 -23.31 -28.95
C LEU A 559 -20.42 -23.74 -27.60
N VAL A 560 -21.68 -24.18 -27.61
CA VAL A 560 -22.47 -24.54 -26.42
C VAL A 560 -22.33 -26.03 -26.10
N SER A 561 -22.56 -26.87 -27.11
CA SER A 561 -22.31 -28.30 -27.06
C SER A 561 -21.85 -28.82 -28.41
N VAL A 562 -21.09 -29.92 -28.40
CA VAL A 562 -20.63 -30.63 -29.60
C VAL A 562 -20.72 -32.13 -29.31
N ALA A 563 -21.26 -32.90 -30.26
CA ALA A 563 -21.30 -34.35 -30.18
C ALA A 563 -19.86 -34.93 -30.15
N PRO A 564 -19.61 -36.08 -29.50
CA PRO A 564 -18.26 -36.66 -29.39
C PRO A 564 -17.54 -36.90 -30.73
N ASN A 565 -18.30 -37.18 -31.79
CA ASN A 565 -17.77 -37.37 -33.15
C ASN A 565 -17.47 -36.04 -33.88
N GLY A 566 -17.76 -34.90 -33.27
CA GLY A 566 -17.59 -33.56 -33.84
C GLY A 566 -18.49 -33.25 -35.04
N LYS A 567 -19.49 -34.08 -35.37
CA LYS A 567 -20.35 -33.92 -36.57
C LYS A 567 -21.55 -33.00 -36.35
N SER A 568 -21.98 -32.80 -35.11
CA SER A 568 -23.09 -31.91 -34.75
C SER A 568 -22.80 -31.14 -33.47
N GLY A 569 -23.47 -30.00 -33.30
CA GLY A 569 -23.37 -29.19 -32.09
C GLY A 569 -24.27 -27.96 -32.13
N LEU A 570 -24.08 -27.07 -31.17
CA LEU A 570 -24.82 -25.81 -31.02
C LEU A 570 -23.86 -24.63 -30.89
N ILE A 571 -24.12 -23.55 -31.63
CA ILE A 571 -23.40 -22.26 -31.52
C ILE A 571 -24.37 -21.18 -31.07
N ARG A 572 -24.01 -20.45 -30.01
CA ARG A 572 -24.74 -19.27 -29.56
C ARG A 572 -24.46 -18.08 -30.46
N TRP A 573 -25.51 -17.41 -30.95
CA TRP A 573 -25.39 -16.17 -31.69
C TRP A 573 -25.29 -14.97 -30.75
N SER A 574 -24.38 -14.03 -31.01
CA SER A 574 -24.19 -12.82 -30.19
C SER A 574 -23.99 -11.58 -31.05
N ASN A 575 -24.73 -11.50 -32.16
CA ASN A 575 -24.71 -10.38 -33.09
C ASN A 575 -23.32 -10.02 -33.66
N ASN A 576 -22.44 -11.01 -33.78
CA ASN A 576 -21.08 -10.82 -34.28
C ASN A 576 -20.72 -11.93 -35.29
N TRP A 577 -20.71 -11.58 -36.57
CA TRP A 577 -20.46 -12.50 -37.67
C TRP A 577 -19.05 -13.10 -37.65
N VAL A 578 -18.05 -12.31 -37.24
CA VAL A 578 -16.65 -12.75 -37.20
C VAL A 578 -16.47 -13.86 -36.18
N ALA A 579 -16.93 -13.64 -34.95
CA ALA A 579 -16.87 -14.64 -33.90
C ALA A 579 -17.75 -15.84 -34.24
N PHE A 580 -18.96 -15.65 -34.76
CA PHE A 580 -19.85 -16.75 -35.14
C PHE A 580 -19.21 -17.68 -36.18
N MET A 581 -18.69 -17.13 -37.28
CA MET A 581 -17.99 -17.92 -38.29
C MET A 581 -16.73 -18.58 -37.72
N ASP A 582 -16.00 -17.92 -36.82
CA ASP A 582 -14.80 -18.51 -36.21
C ASP A 582 -15.15 -19.73 -35.35
N ASN A 583 -16.21 -19.64 -34.54
CA ASN A 583 -16.76 -20.77 -33.79
C ASN A 583 -17.15 -21.94 -34.71
N MET A 584 -17.57 -21.66 -35.95
CA MET A 584 -17.78 -22.71 -36.96
C MET A 584 -16.47 -23.35 -37.40
N LEU A 585 -15.37 -22.60 -37.54
CA LEU A 585 -14.07 -23.18 -37.88
C LEU A 585 -13.49 -24.02 -36.73
N GLN A 586 -13.77 -23.62 -35.49
CA GLN A 586 -13.28 -24.30 -34.29
C GLN A 586 -13.78 -25.75 -34.18
N ILE A 587 -14.97 -26.08 -34.67
CA ILE A 587 -15.52 -27.45 -34.59
C ILE A 587 -14.67 -28.45 -35.39
N GLN A 588 -14.06 -28.03 -36.51
CA GLN A 588 -13.21 -28.91 -37.32
C GLN A 588 -11.92 -29.28 -36.57
N ILE A 589 -11.42 -28.37 -35.73
CA ILE A 589 -10.23 -28.62 -34.90
C ILE A 589 -10.51 -29.75 -33.91
N LEU A 590 -11.74 -29.88 -33.43
CA LEU A 590 -12.14 -30.93 -32.48
C LEU A 590 -12.20 -32.33 -33.11
N GLN A 591 -12.33 -32.43 -34.44
CA GLN A 591 -12.38 -33.73 -35.14
C GLN A 591 -11.01 -34.38 -35.32
N GLU A 592 -9.93 -33.58 -35.25
CA GLU A 592 -8.56 -34.08 -35.40
C GLU A 592 -8.02 -34.56 -34.05
N ASP A 593 -7.61 -35.83 -33.95
CA ASP A 593 -6.93 -36.37 -32.76
C ASP A 593 -5.44 -36.00 -32.77
N THR A 594 -5.15 -34.71 -32.60
CA THR A 594 -3.78 -34.21 -32.55
C THR A 594 -3.61 -33.17 -31.43
N ARG A 595 -2.40 -33.13 -30.83
CA ARG A 595 -2.00 -32.06 -29.89
C ARG A 595 -1.37 -30.85 -30.58
N GLY A 596 -1.40 -30.84 -31.92
CA GLY A 596 -0.89 -29.78 -32.76
C GLY A 596 -1.77 -28.53 -32.69
N LEU A 597 -1.15 -27.39 -32.96
CA LEU A 597 -1.84 -26.11 -33.09
C LEU A 597 -2.01 -25.82 -34.58
N PHE A 598 -3.24 -25.62 -35.05
CA PHE A 598 -3.58 -25.43 -36.46
C PHE A 598 -4.24 -24.07 -36.70
N VAL A 599 -3.96 -23.46 -37.85
CA VAL A 599 -4.63 -22.24 -38.30
C VAL A 599 -5.20 -22.43 -39.72
N PRO A 600 -6.32 -21.78 -40.05
CA PRO A 600 -6.88 -21.80 -41.41
C PRO A 600 -5.86 -21.30 -42.45
N THR A 601 -5.79 -21.98 -43.59
CA THR A 601 -4.90 -21.65 -44.73
C THR A 601 -5.66 -21.44 -46.02
N SER A 602 -6.78 -22.13 -46.23
CA SER A 602 -7.64 -21.86 -47.37
C SER A 602 -9.09 -22.26 -47.13
N ILE A 603 -10.02 -21.59 -47.81
CA ILE A 603 -11.42 -21.99 -47.94
C ILE A 603 -11.74 -22.05 -49.44
N GLU A 604 -12.22 -23.20 -49.92
CA GLU A 604 -12.58 -23.38 -51.33
C GLU A 604 -13.80 -22.55 -51.70
N LYS A 605 -14.87 -22.64 -50.91
CA LYS A 605 -16.09 -21.85 -51.10
C LYS A 605 -16.72 -21.51 -49.76
N LEU A 606 -17.09 -20.25 -49.56
CA LEU A 606 -17.86 -19.79 -48.40
C LEU A 606 -19.09 -19.04 -48.89
N THR A 607 -20.28 -19.48 -48.47
CA THR A 607 -21.55 -18.84 -48.83
C THR A 607 -22.19 -18.26 -47.58
N ILE A 608 -22.59 -16.98 -47.65
CA ILE A 608 -23.27 -16.27 -46.58
C ILE A 608 -24.63 -15.80 -47.10
N ASP A 609 -25.69 -16.40 -46.59
CA ASP A 609 -27.08 -16.01 -46.84
C ASP A 609 -27.66 -15.29 -45.61
N THR A 610 -27.61 -13.96 -45.64
CA THR A 610 -28.05 -13.10 -44.53
C THR A 610 -29.54 -13.24 -44.26
N LYS A 611 -30.36 -13.33 -45.32
CA LYS A 611 -31.82 -13.43 -45.21
C LYS A 611 -32.23 -14.73 -44.53
N LYS A 612 -31.62 -15.85 -44.92
CA LYS A 612 -31.87 -17.15 -44.28
C LYS A 612 -31.42 -17.13 -42.81
N HIS A 613 -30.25 -16.57 -42.52
CA HIS A 613 -29.73 -16.52 -41.16
C HIS A 613 -30.60 -15.67 -40.23
N ILE A 614 -31.00 -14.47 -40.66
CA ILE A 614 -31.87 -13.57 -39.89
C ILE A 614 -33.25 -14.18 -39.68
N GLY A 615 -33.84 -14.81 -40.71
CA GLY A 615 -35.12 -15.51 -40.56
C GLY A 615 -35.07 -16.59 -39.47
N LEU A 616 -34.01 -17.40 -39.46
CA LEU A 616 -33.82 -18.44 -38.44
C LEU A 616 -33.62 -17.85 -37.03
N ILE A 617 -32.86 -16.75 -36.92
CA ILE A 617 -32.67 -16.04 -35.64
C ILE A 617 -34.02 -15.54 -35.11
N GLN A 618 -34.86 -14.93 -35.94
CA GLN A 618 -36.16 -14.42 -35.55
C GLN A 618 -37.11 -15.53 -35.09
N GLU A 619 -37.09 -16.68 -35.78
CA GLU A 619 -37.85 -17.88 -35.39
C GLU A 619 -37.42 -18.44 -34.02
N LEU A 620 -36.11 -18.51 -33.78
CA LEU A 620 -35.55 -19.01 -32.51
C LEU A 620 -35.78 -18.03 -31.35
N GLN A 621 -35.64 -16.73 -31.58
CA GLN A 621 -35.93 -15.68 -30.59
C GLN A 621 -37.40 -15.66 -30.18
N ALA A 622 -38.31 -16.09 -31.05
CA ALA A 622 -39.73 -16.21 -30.71
C ALA A 622 -40.03 -17.39 -29.77
N THR A 623 -39.09 -18.34 -29.62
CA THR A 623 -39.31 -19.61 -28.92
C THR A 623 -38.39 -19.83 -27.71
N THR A 624 -37.36 -19.01 -27.51
CA THR A 624 -36.37 -19.15 -26.42
C THR A 624 -36.07 -17.82 -25.72
N GLU A 625 -35.96 -17.84 -24.38
CA GLU A 625 -35.47 -16.69 -23.60
C GLU A 625 -33.94 -16.66 -23.63
N GLY A 626 -33.36 -15.67 -24.33
CA GLY A 626 -31.92 -15.44 -24.40
C GLY A 626 -31.37 -15.32 -25.82
N ASN A 627 -30.04 -15.43 -25.94
CA ASN A 627 -29.37 -15.43 -27.24
C ASN A 627 -29.65 -16.74 -27.99
N PRO A 628 -30.05 -16.70 -29.27
CA PRO A 628 -30.47 -17.89 -30.00
C PRO A 628 -29.28 -18.83 -30.25
N GLU A 629 -29.53 -20.13 -30.12
CA GLU A 629 -28.55 -21.19 -30.33
C GLU A 629 -28.85 -21.91 -31.65
N LEU A 630 -27.89 -21.88 -32.57
CA LEU A 630 -28.04 -22.43 -33.91
C LEU A 630 -27.39 -23.81 -34.01
N PRO A 631 -28.04 -24.79 -34.65
CA PRO A 631 -27.43 -26.08 -34.93
C PRO A 631 -26.30 -25.93 -35.95
N ILE A 632 -25.14 -26.48 -35.62
CA ILE A 632 -24.01 -26.64 -36.53
C ILE A 632 -23.89 -28.12 -36.94
N HIS A 633 -23.67 -28.35 -38.22
CA HIS A 633 -23.48 -29.67 -38.81
C HIS A 633 -22.20 -29.72 -39.63
N VAL A 634 -21.42 -30.78 -39.46
CA VAL A 634 -20.20 -31.04 -40.21
C VAL A 634 -20.34 -32.33 -41.01
N TYR A 635 -20.21 -32.20 -42.32
CA TYR A 635 -20.27 -33.28 -43.28
C TYR A 635 -18.83 -33.62 -43.71
N THR A 636 -18.19 -34.53 -42.98
CA THR A 636 -16.77 -34.87 -43.17
C THR A 636 -16.47 -35.35 -44.59
N ASP A 637 -17.33 -36.21 -45.15
CA ASP A 637 -17.14 -36.77 -46.50
C ASP A 637 -17.23 -35.71 -47.61
N LEU A 638 -17.96 -34.62 -47.35
CA LEU A 638 -18.12 -33.50 -48.29
C LEU A 638 -17.20 -32.33 -47.97
N ASN A 639 -16.50 -32.37 -46.83
CA ASN A 639 -15.76 -31.27 -46.23
C ASN A 639 -16.58 -29.96 -46.17
N ILE A 640 -17.80 -30.07 -45.61
CA ILE A 640 -18.75 -28.96 -45.45
C ILE A 640 -19.07 -28.73 -43.98
N ILE A 641 -19.01 -27.48 -43.53
CA ILE A 641 -19.47 -27.01 -42.22
C ILE A 641 -20.64 -26.05 -42.45
N ARG A 642 -21.78 -26.33 -41.84
CA ARG A 642 -23.01 -25.54 -42.03
C ARG A 642 -23.62 -25.15 -40.70
N CYS A 643 -23.91 -23.86 -40.55
CA CYS A 643 -24.65 -23.34 -39.40
C CYS A 643 -25.47 -22.10 -39.83
N GLY A 644 -26.79 -22.13 -39.57
CA GLY A 644 -27.70 -21.06 -39.98
C GLY A 644 -27.67 -20.77 -41.49
N GLY A 645 -27.29 -19.54 -41.85
CA GLY A 645 -27.15 -19.10 -43.25
C GLY A 645 -25.71 -19.16 -43.78
N VAL A 646 -24.77 -19.77 -43.05
CA VAL A 646 -23.36 -19.87 -43.46
C VAL A 646 -23.02 -21.31 -43.84
N ASP A 647 -22.36 -21.45 -44.99
CA ASP A 647 -21.86 -22.72 -45.51
C ASP A 647 -20.38 -22.57 -45.89
N VAL A 648 -19.50 -23.32 -45.21
CA VAL A 648 -18.06 -23.35 -45.43
C VAL A 648 -17.70 -24.70 -46.07
N ARG A 649 -17.13 -24.66 -47.28
CA ARG A 649 -16.67 -25.84 -48.01
C ARG A 649 -15.17 -25.80 -48.24
N GLY A 650 -14.52 -26.94 -48.04
CA GLY A 650 -13.11 -27.13 -48.37
C GLY A 650 -12.16 -26.38 -47.43
N LEU A 651 -12.49 -26.26 -46.14
CA LEU A 651 -11.60 -25.63 -45.16
C LEU A 651 -10.34 -26.49 -44.98
N LYS A 652 -9.17 -25.85 -45.17
CA LYS A 652 -7.86 -26.45 -44.92
C LYS A 652 -7.14 -25.69 -43.83
N ALA A 653 -6.53 -26.40 -42.90
CA ALA A 653 -5.71 -25.84 -41.83
C ALA A 653 -4.31 -26.47 -41.84
N SER A 654 -3.31 -25.72 -41.39
CA SER A 654 -1.92 -26.19 -41.29
C SER A 654 -1.39 -26.03 -39.88
N ALA A 655 -0.51 -26.95 -39.46
CA ALA A 655 0.10 -26.92 -38.14
C ALA A 655 1.13 -25.80 -38.01
N ILE A 656 1.14 -25.10 -36.88
CA ILE A 656 2.10 -24.05 -36.51
C ILE A 656 2.87 -24.46 -35.24
N SER A 657 4.08 -23.94 -35.08
CA SER A 657 4.93 -24.18 -33.91
C SER A 657 4.46 -23.37 -32.70
N LYS A 658 4.37 -24.02 -31.54
CA LYS A 658 4.11 -23.36 -30.24
C LYS A 658 5.33 -22.56 -29.77
N ARG A 659 5.09 -21.49 -29.04
CA ARG A 659 6.12 -20.67 -28.38
C ARG A 659 6.76 -21.47 -27.24
N LYS A 660 8.02 -21.13 -26.92
CA LYS A 660 8.61 -21.49 -25.62
C LYS A 660 7.82 -20.79 -24.50
N PRO A 661 7.50 -21.47 -23.40
CA PRO A 661 6.83 -20.85 -22.25
C PRO A 661 7.64 -19.64 -21.74
N LEU A 662 6.94 -18.66 -21.16
CA LEU A 662 7.50 -17.36 -20.78
C LEU A 662 8.45 -17.40 -19.57
N GLY A 663 8.62 -18.56 -18.91
CA GLY A 663 9.53 -18.73 -17.79
C GLY A 663 10.04 -20.17 -17.71
N GLU A 664 11.28 -20.32 -17.27
CA GLU A 664 11.85 -21.63 -16.96
C GLU A 664 11.39 -22.04 -15.54
N PRO A 665 10.84 -23.25 -15.36
CA PRO A 665 10.49 -23.72 -14.03
C PRO A 665 11.76 -23.88 -13.17
N VAL A 666 11.70 -23.41 -11.93
CA VAL A 666 12.76 -23.67 -10.95
C VAL A 666 12.67 -25.14 -10.54
N LEU A 667 13.66 -25.93 -10.92
CA LEU A 667 13.74 -27.35 -10.60
C LEU A 667 14.60 -27.55 -9.35
N GLU A 668 14.06 -28.22 -8.33
CA GLU A 668 14.72 -28.44 -7.06
C GLU A 668 14.60 -29.90 -6.59
N LYS A 669 15.60 -30.36 -5.83
CA LYS A 669 15.56 -31.59 -5.03
C LYS A 669 15.36 -31.25 -3.56
N HIS A 670 14.60 -32.06 -2.84
CA HIS A 670 14.36 -31.90 -1.40
C HIS A 670 15.19 -32.92 -0.63
N VAL A 671 16.25 -32.47 0.05
CA VAL A 671 17.25 -33.34 0.67
C VAL A 671 17.53 -32.92 2.12
N PHE A 672 17.90 -33.88 2.96
CA PHE A 672 18.38 -33.59 4.31
C PHE A 672 19.73 -32.89 4.25
N VAL A 673 19.85 -31.76 4.95
CA VAL A 673 21.09 -30.99 5.06
C VAL A 673 21.46 -30.90 6.53
N SER A 674 22.63 -31.43 6.88
CA SER A 674 23.19 -31.27 8.22
C SER A 674 23.60 -29.83 8.46
N HIS A 675 23.37 -29.35 9.68
CA HIS A 675 23.80 -28.01 10.10
C HIS A 675 25.30 -27.94 10.38
N ASP A 676 25.92 -29.06 10.73
CA ASP A 676 27.34 -29.15 11.06
C ASP A 676 28.09 -29.86 9.92
N GLU A 677 28.86 -29.09 9.15
CA GLU A 677 29.69 -29.56 8.02
C GLU A 677 28.94 -30.45 7.01
N PRO A 678 28.04 -29.89 6.18
CA PRO A 678 27.37 -30.67 5.14
C PRO A 678 28.36 -31.06 4.04
N GLU A 679 28.82 -32.32 4.05
CA GLU A 679 29.89 -32.85 3.19
C GLU A 679 29.61 -32.70 1.68
N GLU A 680 28.33 -32.79 1.26
CA GLU A 680 27.93 -32.86 -0.16
C GLU A 680 27.54 -31.52 -0.82
N LEU A 681 27.53 -30.40 -0.08
CA LEU A 681 27.08 -29.11 -0.61
C LEU A 681 28.23 -28.18 -1.00
N ASP A 682 28.08 -27.55 -2.17
CA ASP A 682 28.91 -26.41 -2.58
C ASP A 682 28.50 -25.12 -1.83
N LEU A 683 29.26 -24.04 -2.02
CA LEU A 683 29.03 -22.78 -1.32
C LEU A 683 27.67 -22.15 -1.65
N ILE A 684 27.24 -22.22 -2.92
CA ILE A 684 25.96 -21.63 -3.37
C ILE A 684 24.78 -22.42 -2.79
N SER A 685 24.85 -23.75 -2.78
CA SER A 685 23.81 -24.59 -2.18
C SER A 685 23.77 -24.44 -0.66
N SER A 686 24.93 -24.24 -0.02
CA SER A 686 25.02 -23.92 1.41
C SER A 686 24.38 -22.55 1.70
N LEU A 687 24.62 -21.55 0.85
CA LEU A 687 23.98 -20.24 0.94
C LEU A 687 22.46 -20.34 0.83
N ARG A 688 21.96 -21.10 -0.14
CA ARG A 688 20.51 -21.39 -0.29
C ARG A 688 19.94 -22.03 0.96
N ALA A 689 20.62 -23.05 1.50
CA ALA A 689 20.19 -23.71 2.74
C ALA A 689 20.10 -22.70 3.91
N CYS A 690 21.06 -21.80 4.04
CA CYS A 690 21.04 -20.74 5.06
C CYS A 690 19.88 -19.76 4.87
N VAL A 691 19.66 -19.23 3.66
CA VAL A 691 18.52 -18.34 3.39
C VAL A 691 17.19 -19.03 3.70
N HIS A 692 17.05 -20.31 3.34
CA HIS A 692 15.87 -21.10 3.70
C HIS A 692 15.72 -21.28 5.22
N ILE A 693 16.81 -21.51 5.96
CA ILE A 693 16.78 -21.54 7.44
C ILE A 693 16.29 -20.19 7.99
N VAL A 694 16.79 -19.07 7.48
CA VAL A 694 16.38 -17.72 7.93
C VAL A 694 14.88 -17.53 7.74
N LEU A 695 14.35 -17.82 6.54
CA LEU A 695 12.94 -17.62 6.21
C LEU A 695 11.98 -18.61 6.91
N GLU A 696 12.46 -19.80 7.24
CA GLU A 696 11.69 -20.77 8.02
C GLU A 696 11.51 -20.29 9.48
N ASN A 697 12.52 -19.59 10.00
CA ASN A 697 12.50 -18.99 11.34
C ASN A 697 11.72 -17.66 11.37
N GLN A 698 11.85 -16.85 10.31
CA GLN A 698 11.24 -15.53 10.19
C GLN A 698 10.37 -15.43 8.94
N GLN A 699 9.08 -15.24 9.12
CA GLN A 699 8.09 -15.30 8.04
C GLN A 699 7.85 -13.94 7.37
N GLU A 700 8.93 -13.18 7.15
CA GLU A 700 8.84 -11.90 6.47
C GLU A 700 8.71 -12.10 4.96
N ILE A 701 7.74 -11.40 4.35
CA ILE A 701 7.56 -11.36 2.89
C ILE A 701 8.62 -10.47 2.25
N ASN A 702 8.93 -9.34 2.88
CA ASN A 702 9.94 -8.40 2.41
C ASN A 702 11.24 -8.64 3.15
N VAL A 703 12.21 -9.23 2.47
CA VAL A 703 13.46 -9.69 3.09
C VAL A 703 14.53 -8.64 2.87
N LYS A 704 14.78 -7.82 3.91
CA LYS A 704 15.88 -6.86 3.91
C LYS A 704 17.19 -7.56 4.22
N THR A 705 18.08 -7.66 3.23
CA THR A 705 19.41 -8.24 3.36
C THR A 705 20.48 -7.19 3.09
N VAL A 706 21.50 -7.11 3.95
CA VAL A 706 22.62 -6.18 3.80
C VAL A 706 23.93 -6.94 3.76
N GLU A 707 24.74 -6.74 2.71
CA GLU A 707 26.10 -7.27 2.60
C GLU A 707 27.13 -6.14 2.71
N LEU A 708 28.20 -6.39 3.45
CA LEU A 708 29.33 -5.46 3.55
C LEU A 708 30.43 -5.85 2.58
N TYR A 709 30.85 -4.91 1.72
CA TYR A 709 31.92 -5.17 0.78
C TYR A 709 33.31 -5.08 1.43
N LYS A 710 34.16 -6.07 1.15
CA LYS A 710 35.61 -6.04 1.41
C LYS A 710 36.34 -6.59 0.19
N GLN A 711 37.39 -5.92 -0.28
CA GLN A 711 38.17 -6.29 -1.48
C GLN A 711 38.69 -7.74 -1.46
N ASP A 712 38.93 -8.28 -0.27
CA ASP A 712 39.45 -9.63 -0.04
C ASP A 712 38.43 -10.77 -0.26
N PHE A 713 37.16 -10.44 -0.48
CA PHE A 713 36.06 -11.41 -0.63
C PHE A 713 35.22 -11.07 -1.86
N SER A 714 34.80 -12.09 -2.60
CA SER A 714 33.71 -11.94 -3.57
C SER A 714 32.41 -11.62 -2.85
N PHE A 715 31.64 -10.66 -3.34
CA PHE A 715 30.30 -10.40 -2.83
C PHE A 715 29.34 -11.51 -3.29
N ILE A 716 28.27 -11.75 -2.53
CA ILE A 716 27.26 -12.81 -2.79
C ILE A 716 25.83 -12.26 -2.89
N SER A 717 25.68 -10.93 -2.90
CA SER A 717 24.40 -10.24 -3.07
C SER A 717 23.60 -10.68 -4.32
N PRO A 718 24.20 -10.87 -5.51
CA PRO A 718 23.47 -11.39 -6.67
C PRO A 718 22.90 -12.79 -6.44
N GLU A 719 23.67 -13.68 -5.84
CA GLU A 719 23.25 -15.05 -5.54
C GLU A 719 22.12 -15.08 -4.52
N ILE A 720 22.17 -14.20 -3.50
CA ILE A 720 21.05 -14.03 -2.55
C ILE A 720 19.80 -13.54 -3.26
N ALA A 721 19.93 -12.53 -4.12
CA ALA A 721 18.79 -12.00 -4.88
C ALA A 721 18.14 -13.08 -5.76
N LEU A 722 18.94 -13.93 -6.40
CA LEU A 722 18.46 -15.08 -7.17
C LEU A 722 17.78 -16.13 -6.29
N ILE A 723 18.36 -16.48 -5.13
CA ILE A 723 17.77 -17.45 -4.20
C ILE A 723 16.41 -16.96 -3.70
N LEU A 724 16.31 -15.68 -3.33
CA LEU A 724 15.05 -15.08 -2.89
C LEU A 724 14.04 -14.97 -4.04
N GLY A 725 14.50 -14.69 -5.26
CA GLY A 725 13.66 -14.62 -6.46
C GLY A 725 13.12 -15.97 -6.93
N ASP A 726 13.81 -17.07 -6.62
CA ASP A 726 13.32 -18.43 -6.89
C ASP A 726 12.14 -18.84 -5.96
N LEU A 727 11.96 -18.14 -4.84
CA LEU A 727 10.90 -18.44 -3.87
C LEU A 727 9.61 -17.69 -4.21
N PRO A 728 8.44 -18.37 -4.23
CA PRO A 728 7.18 -17.70 -4.47
C PRO A 728 6.82 -16.79 -3.29
N LEU A 729 6.21 -15.64 -3.60
CA LEU A 729 5.67 -14.68 -2.61
C LEU A 729 6.73 -13.95 -1.77
N ILE A 730 8.03 -14.03 -2.11
CA ILE A 730 9.10 -13.30 -1.44
C ILE A 730 9.50 -12.07 -2.26
N GLN A 731 9.67 -10.94 -1.58
CA GLN A 731 10.24 -9.73 -2.15
C GLN A 731 11.66 -9.54 -1.61
N ALA A 732 12.64 -9.63 -2.51
CA ALA A 732 14.04 -9.45 -2.17
C ALA A 732 14.41 -7.95 -2.12
N ASN A 733 14.93 -7.49 -0.99
CA ASN A 733 15.55 -6.18 -0.86
C ASN A 733 17.00 -6.35 -0.39
N VAL A 734 17.89 -6.57 -1.36
CA VAL A 734 19.30 -6.86 -1.11
C VAL A 734 20.14 -5.62 -1.40
N THR A 735 20.89 -5.17 -0.39
CA THR A 735 21.77 -4.00 -0.49
C THR A 735 23.22 -4.40 -0.22
N LEU A 736 24.11 -4.09 -1.15
CA LEU A 736 25.56 -4.16 -1.00
C LEU A 736 26.08 -2.79 -0.55
N LEU A 737 26.65 -2.71 0.64
CA LEU A 737 27.30 -1.52 1.16
C LEU A 737 28.72 -1.43 0.60
N ALA A 738 28.88 -0.62 -0.44
CA ALA A 738 30.14 -0.39 -1.15
C ALA A 738 30.11 0.97 -1.84
N ASN A 739 31.28 1.51 -2.22
CA ASN A 739 31.35 2.72 -3.04
C ASN A 739 30.91 2.38 -4.49
N PRO A 740 29.80 2.95 -5.01
CA PRO A 740 29.31 2.64 -6.35
C PRO A 740 30.28 2.99 -7.49
N ASN A 741 31.27 3.86 -7.22
CA ASN A 741 32.26 4.30 -8.20
C ASN A 741 33.51 3.40 -8.26
N ASP A 742 33.57 2.29 -7.52
CA ASP A 742 34.68 1.35 -7.60
C ASP A 742 34.66 0.60 -8.97
N PRO A 743 35.79 0.51 -9.70
CA PRO A 743 35.87 -0.17 -10.99
C PRO A 743 35.37 -1.62 -10.98
N VAL A 744 35.38 -2.29 -9.82
CA VAL A 744 34.85 -3.67 -9.67
C VAL A 744 33.35 -3.75 -9.95
N PHE A 745 32.60 -2.63 -9.85
CA PHE A 745 31.16 -2.58 -10.08
C PHE A 745 30.77 -2.06 -11.48
N GLU A 746 31.74 -1.72 -12.32
CA GLU A 746 31.51 -1.18 -13.66
C GLU A 746 30.95 -2.27 -14.59
N GLY A 747 29.73 -2.08 -15.11
CA GLY A 747 29.07 -3.02 -16.02
C GLY A 747 28.21 -4.12 -15.35
N LEU A 748 28.08 -4.13 -14.02
CA LEU A 748 27.10 -4.97 -13.33
C LEU A 748 25.68 -4.42 -13.54
N GLN A 749 24.84 -5.16 -14.27
CA GLN A 749 23.41 -4.89 -14.34
C GLN A 749 22.77 -5.24 -13.00
N SER A 750 22.20 -4.25 -12.31
CA SER A 750 21.61 -4.38 -10.98
C SER A 750 20.18 -4.97 -11.03
N GLU A 751 20.01 -6.13 -11.63
CA GLU A 751 18.74 -6.86 -11.50
C GLU A 751 18.74 -7.63 -10.17
N GLY A 752 17.91 -7.18 -9.23
CA GLY A 752 17.64 -7.88 -7.97
C GLY A 752 18.41 -7.43 -6.72
N PHE A 753 19.40 -6.54 -6.83
CA PHE A 753 20.11 -5.95 -5.68
C PHE A 753 20.56 -4.51 -5.94
N LYS A 754 20.90 -3.75 -4.89
CA LYS A 754 21.31 -2.34 -4.95
C LYS A 754 22.70 -2.14 -4.34
N ILE A 755 23.41 -1.11 -4.77
CA ILE A 755 24.71 -0.71 -4.21
C ILE A 755 24.56 0.68 -3.57
N GLU A 756 24.92 0.82 -2.29
CA GLU A 756 24.81 2.08 -1.55
C GLU A 756 26.10 2.41 -0.79
N ASP A 757 26.51 3.68 -0.84
CA ASP A 757 27.65 4.20 -0.05
C ASP A 757 27.18 4.64 1.34
N ASN A 758 26.76 3.67 2.16
CA ASN A 758 26.26 3.88 3.51
C ASN A 758 27.06 3.05 4.55
N LYS A 759 26.99 3.47 5.82
CA LYS A 759 27.57 2.70 6.94
C LYS A 759 26.52 1.78 7.55
N LEU A 760 26.93 0.60 8.01
CA LEU A 760 26.06 -0.36 8.71
C LEU A 760 25.28 0.26 9.88
N SER A 761 25.89 1.21 10.61
CA SER A 761 25.24 1.91 11.73
C SER A 761 24.01 2.74 11.34
N GLY A 762 23.84 3.05 10.04
CA GLY A 762 22.65 3.72 9.51
C GLY A 762 21.52 2.75 9.13
N GLU A 763 21.80 1.45 9.09
CA GLU A 763 20.83 0.41 8.75
C GLU A 763 20.07 -0.08 9.97
N GLN A 764 18.75 -0.26 9.80
CA GLN A 764 17.85 -0.81 10.81
C GLN A 764 16.93 -1.85 10.16
N ASN A 765 16.38 -2.74 10.99
CA ASN A 765 15.43 -3.78 10.61
C ASN A 765 15.94 -4.68 9.47
N CYS A 766 17.20 -5.11 9.55
CA CYS A 766 17.75 -6.08 8.61
C CYS A 766 17.40 -7.50 9.07
N LEU A 767 16.82 -8.32 8.21
CA LEU A 767 16.57 -9.72 8.53
C LEU A 767 17.86 -10.55 8.44
N LEU A 768 18.70 -10.23 7.46
CA LEU A 768 19.95 -10.91 7.20
C LEU A 768 21.09 -9.90 6.98
N ILE A 769 22.19 -10.07 7.70
CA ILE A 769 23.42 -9.30 7.48
C ILE A 769 24.55 -10.24 7.09
N ILE A 770 25.30 -9.89 6.05
CA ILE A 770 26.44 -10.67 5.55
C ILE A 770 27.72 -9.91 5.85
N ILE A 771 28.60 -10.52 6.65
CA ILE A 771 29.87 -9.94 7.09
C ILE A 771 31.06 -10.77 6.62
N PRO A 772 31.99 -10.19 5.82
CA PRO A 772 33.26 -10.81 5.53
C PRO A 772 34.31 -10.47 6.61
N ASN A 773 34.98 -11.49 7.15
CA ASN A 773 36.09 -11.40 8.11
C ASN A 773 35.79 -10.45 9.27
N GLY A 774 34.72 -10.73 10.01
CA GLY A 774 34.12 -9.86 11.02
C GLY A 774 34.00 -10.50 12.41
N LEU A 775 34.16 -11.82 12.56
CA LEU A 775 33.94 -12.52 13.83
C LEU A 775 34.90 -12.10 14.96
N SER A 776 36.09 -11.62 14.60
CA SER A 776 37.10 -11.17 15.57
C SER A 776 36.88 -9.75 16.11
N ASN A 777 35.98 -8.97 15.50
CA ASN A 777 35.74 -7.57 15.87
C ASN A 777 34.43 -7.42 16.65
N THR A 778 34.53 -7.30 17.98
CA THR A 778 33.40 -7.24 18.89
C THR A 778 32.51 -6.00 18.69
N ASP A 779 33.10 -4.82 18.49
CA ASP A 779 32.35 -3.57 18.31
C ASP A 779 31.55 -3.59 17.00
N PHE A 780 32.13 -4.20 15.96
CA PHE A 780 31.49 -4.35 14.67
C PHE A 780 30.35 -5.38 14.70
N LEU A 781 30.57 -6.52 15.36
CA LEU A 781 29.52 -7.52 15.59
C LEU A 781 28.36 -6.92 16.39
N GLN A 782 28.62 -6.12 17.43
CA GLN A 782 27.56 -5.44 18.18
C GLN A 782 26.78 -4.46 17.30
N THR A 783 27.47 -3.76 16.38
CA THR A 783 26.80 -2.89 15.41
C THR A 783 25.89 -3.69 14.49
N ALA A 784 26.34 -4.84 13.99
CA ALA A 784 25.52 -5.73 13.17
C ALA A 784 24.29 -6.24 13.94
N ILE A 785 24.46 -6.68 15.19
CA ILE A 785 23.35 -7.13 16.06
C ILE A 785 22.32 -6.01 16.25
N ASN A 786 22.77 -4.78 16.48
CA ASN A 786 21.87 -3.63 16.68
C ASN A 786 21.08 -3.24 15.41
N SER A 787 21.55 -3.63 14.23
CA SER A 787 20.89 -3.38 12.94
C SER A 787 19.91 -4.48 12.53
N LEU A 788 19.89 -5.63 13.21
CA LEU A 788 19.00 -6.75 12.93
C LEU A 788 17.56 -6.49 13.42
N THR A 789 16.59 -7.14 12.78
CA THR A 789 15.26 -7.35 13.36
C THR A 789 15.32 -8.36 14.51
N ASP A 790 14.26 -8.42 15.32
CA ASP A 790 14.13 -9.42 16.37
C ASP A 790 14.15 -10.85 15.79
N GLY A 791 15.13 -11.66 16.20
CA GLY A 791 15.42 -12.98 15.65
C GLY A 791 15.98 -12.97 14.21
N GLY A 792 16.63 -11.88 13.80
CA GLY A 792 17.43 -11.82 12.57
C GLY A 792 18.71 -12.66 12.62
N PHE A 793 19.39 -12.77 11.48
CA PHE A 793 20.54 -13.66 11.30
C PHE A 793 21.75 -12.95 10.71
N ILE A 794 22.94 -13.50 11.00
CA ILE A 794 24.21 -13.05 10.42
C ILE A 794 24.86 -14.21 9.67
N ILE A 795 25.24 -13.99 8.42
CA ILE A 795 26.17 -14.86 7.69
C ILE A 795 27.57 -14.27 7.84
N ALA A 796 28.48 -15.02 8.46
CA ALA A 796 29.88 -14.62 8.56
C ALA A 796 30.77 -15.51 7.68
N ARG A 797 31.71 -14.88 6.99
CA ARG A 797 32.68 -15.51 6.08
C ARG A 797 34.10 -15.18 6.52
N GLU A 798 34.79 -16.13 7.13
CA GLU A 798 36.14 -15.94 7.66
C GLU A 798 37.19 -16.67 6.81
N LYS A 799 38.39 -16.10 6.64
CA LYS A 799 39.52 -16.84 6.06
C LYS A 799 40.06 -17.81 7.12
N LEU A 800 40.28 -19.08 6.78
CA LEU A 800 40.86 -20.03 7.74
C LEU A 800 42.31 -19.65 8.07
N ASN A 801 42.54 -19.15 9.30
CA ASN A 801 43.85 -19.04 9.94
C ASN A 801 43.82 -19.81 11.28
N ALA A 802 44.97 -20.26 11.77
CA ALA A 802 45.12 -21.30 12.80
C ALA A 802 44.54 -21.02 14.21
N GLU A 803 43.86 -19.91 14.47
CA GLU A 803 43.23 -19.59 15.77
C GLU A 803 41.91 -18.80 15.58
N ILE A 804 40.86 -19.41 15.02
CA ILE A 804 39.50 -18.87 15.14
C ILE A 804 38.89 -19.48 16.39
N ASN A 805 38.87 -18.72 17.49
CA ASN A 805 38.18 -19.12 18.71
C ASN A 805 36.68 -18.88 18.53
N LEU A 806 35.91 -19.94 18.27
CA LEU A 806 34.46 -19.90 18.05
C LEU A 806 33.64 -19.64 19.33
N ASN A 807 34.29 -19.30 20.45
CA ASN A 807 33.62 -18.84 21.67
C ASN A 807 33.07 -17.42 21.47
N ILE A 808 31.98 -17.31 20.71
CA ILE A 808 31.28 -16.06 20.43
C ILE A 808 30.42 -15.72 21.67
N HIS A 809 30.98 -14.94 22.60
CA HIS A 809 30.26 -14.49 23.80
C HIS A 809 29.54 -13.17 23.58
N MET A 810 28.38 -13.16 22.88
CA MET A 810 27.48 -11.99 22.77
C MET A 810 26.01 -12.37 22.49
N GLY A 811 25.54 -13.52 22.99
CA GLY A 811 24.16 -13.97 22.73
C GLY A 811 23.91 -14.44 21.28
N LEU A 812 24.98 -14.78 20.55
CA LEU A 812 24.93 -15.37 19.20
C LEU A 812 25.15 -16.88 19.28
N GLU A 813 24.33 -17.65 18.57
CA GLU A 813 24.48 -19.11 18.44
C GLU A 813 24.80 -19.51 17.00
N ILE A 814 25.74 -20.43 16.81
CA ILE A 814 26.04 -21.01 15.50
C ILE A 814 24.95 -22.02 15.16
N VAL A 815 24.23 -21.76 14.07
CA VAL A 815 23.12 -22.61 13.61
C VAL A 815 23.43 -23.38 12.33
N PHE A 816 24.46 -22.98 11.60
CA PHE A 816 24.96 -23.68 10.43
C PHE A 816 26.46 -23.39 10.26
N GLU A 817 27.24 -24.42 9.96
CA GLU A 817 28.68 -24.33 9.73
C GLU A 817 29.09 -25.11 8.49
N LYS A 818 29.81 -24.47 7.58
CA LYS A 818 30.46 -25.11 6.43
C LYS A 818 31.91 -24.67 6.36
N ARG A 819 32.81 -25.65 6.41
CA ARG A 819 34.25 -25.47 6.16
C ARG A 819 34.58 -25.78 4.72
N SER A 820 35.35 -24.89 4.10
CA SER A 820 36.04 -25.10 2.83
C SER A 820 37.55 -24.96 3.05
N ASP A 821 38.36 -25.32 2.05
CA ASP A 821 39.83 -25.25 2.16
C ASP A 821 40.35 -23.83 2.47
N THR A 822 39.58 -22.79 2.15
CA THR A 822 40.00 -21.39 2.26
C THR A 822 39.12 -20.53 3.18
N ILE A 823 37.84 -20.88 3.33
CA ILE A 823 36.82 -20.04 3.99
C ILE A 823 36.00 -20.88 4.98
N LEU A 824 35.79 -20.34 6.17
CA LEU A 824 34.80 -20.77 7.14
C LEU A 824 33.52 -19.95 6.90
N PHE A 825 32.41 -20.63 6.63
CA PHE A 825 31.10 -20.04 6.40
C PHE A 825 30.17 -20.44 7.53
N VAL A 826 29.67 -19.47 8.29
CA VAL A 826 28.76 -19.72 9.43
C VAL A 826 27.50 -18.87 9.37
N LEU A 827 26.38 -19.44 9.78
CA LEU A 827 25.13 -18.73 10.05
C LEU A 827 24.96 -18.61 11.57
N LEU A 828 24.72 -17.39 12.03
CA LEU A 828 24.57 -17.03 13.43
C LEU A 828 23.15 -16.50 13.68
N ASN A 829 22.55 -16.95 14.77
CA ASN A 829 21.28 -16.46 15.27
C ASN A 829 21.52 -15.53 16.47
N SER A 830 20.92 -14.34 16.49
CA SER A 830 21.17 -13.32 17.52
C SER A 830 20.24 -13.36 18.74
N HIS A 831 19.46 -14.44 18.89
CA HIS A 831 18.43 -14.50 19.92
C HIS A 831 18.84 -15.37 21.13
N GLU A 832 19.08 -14.74 22.28
CA GLU A 832 19.21 -15.44 23.56
C GLU A 832 17.81 -15.83 24.08
N LEU A 833 17.46 -17.12 23.97
CA LEU A 833 16.17 -17.62 24.46
C LEU A 833 16.21 -17.89 25.97
N LYS A 834 15.27 -17.29 26.71
CA LYS A 834 14.87 -17.79 28.03
C LYS A 834 13.77 -18.83 27.85
N LEU A 835 14.11 -20.10 28.06
CA LEU A 835 13.17 -21.24 28.04
C LEU A 835 12.30 -21.24 29.31
N ASP A 836 11.51 -20.20 29.55
CA ASP A 836 10.60 -20.14 30.69
C ASP A 836 9.33 -20.99 30.39
N SER A 837 9.37 -22.28 30.74
CA SER A 837 8.24 -23.23 30.70
C SER A 837 7.59 -23.48 29.31
N PRO A 838 8.32 -24.03 28.33
CA PRO A 838 7.77 -24.37 27.01
C PRO A 838 6.74 -25.52 27.08
N VAL A 839 5.83 -25.56 26.10
CA VAL A 839 4.83 -26.62 25.94
C VAL A 839 5.37 -27.67 24.99
N VAL A 840 5.41 -28.93 25.41
CA VAL A 840 5.85 -30.06 24.57
C VAL A 840 4.63 -30.90 24.21
N ILE A 841 4.45 -31.19 22.92
CA ILE A 841 3.35 -31.99 22.38
C ILE A 841 3.95 -33.09 21.50
N HIS A 842 3.74 -34.35 21.89
CA HIS A 842 4.14 -35.50 21.09
C HIS A 842 3.10 -35.76 20.00
N VAL A 843 3.56 -35.80 18.75
CA VAL A 843 2.76 -35.99 17.54
C VAL A 843 3.01 -37.40 17.02
N THR A 844 1.95 -38.21 16.98
CA THR A 844 2.00 -39.59 16.47
C THR A 844 1.03 -39.75 15.30
N SER A 845 1.36 -40.66 14.39
CA SER A 845 0.50 -41.05 13.27
C SER A 845 -0.61 -42.02 13.68
N ASN A 846 -0.53 -42.57 14.90
CA ASN A 846 -1.46 -43.61 15.38
C ASN A 846 -2.82 -43.05 15.79
N ASN A 847 -2.86 -41.84 16.34
CA ASN A 847 -4.08 -41.12 16.72
C ASN A 847 -3.87 -39.60 16.60
N TYR A 848 -4.95 -38.83 16.70
CA TYR A 848 -4.92 -37.37 16.57
C TYR A 848 -5.26 -36.65 17.89
N ASP A 849 -5.05 -37.30 19.04
CA ASP A 849 -5.38 -36.76 20.36
C ASP A 849 -4.49 -35.56 20.77
N TRP A 850 -3.38 -35.38 20.06
CA TRP A 850 -2.49 -34.22 20.16
C TRP A 850 -3.07 -32.96 19.50
N LEU A 851 -4.00 -33.10 18.53
CA LEU A 851 -4.52 -31.96 17.75
C LEU A 851 -5.22 -30.90 18.63
N PRO A 852 -6.11 -31.27 19.59
CA PRO A 852 -6.71 -30.28 20.49
C PRO A 852 -5.68 -29.56 21.37
N GLN A 853 -4.57 -30.23 21.71
CA GLN A 853 -3.49 -29.63 22.51
C GLN A 853 -2.74 -28.58 21.70
N VAL A 854 -2.48 -28.84 20.42
CA VAL A 854 -1.87 -27.88 19.50
C VAL A 854 -2.78 -26.67 19.30
N GLN A 855 -4.09 -26.89 19.09
CA GLN A 855 -5.07 -25.81 18.95
C GLN A 855 -5.12 -24.91 20.19
N ALA A 856 -5.15 -25.52 21.38
CA ALA A 856 -5.12 -24.78 22.65
C ALA A 856 -3.81 -24.01 22.84
N ALA A 857 -2.67 -24.62 22.51
CA ALA A 857 -1.36 -24.01 22.65
C ALA A 857 -1.16 -22.83 21.67
N ILE A 858 -1.71 -22.89 20.46
CA ILE A 858 -1.66 -21.79 19.48
C ILE A 858 -2.57 -20.64 19.92
N ALA A 859 -3.80 -20.94 20.34
CA ALA A 859 -4.79 -19.96 20.78
C ALA A 859 -4.41 -19.20 22.07
N ASP A 860 -3.53 -19.78 22.90
CA ASP A 860 -3.02 -19.10 24.09
C ASP A 860 -2.19 -17.86 23.70
N ASN A 861 -2.58 -16.68 24.18
CA ASN A 861 -1.84 -15.42 23.94
C ASN A 861 -0.54 -15.31 24.75
N ASN A 862 -0.21 -16.29 25.59
CA ASN A 862 1.08 -16.34 26.27
C ASN A 862 2.23 -16.57 25.26
N SER A 863 3.35 -15.87 25.45
CA SER A 863 4.56 -15.96 24.61
C SER A 863 5.39 -17.25 24.81
N LYS A 864 4.75 -18.37 25.20
CA LYS A 864 5.46 -19.64 25.44
C LYS A 864 5.76 -20.35 24.13
N LEU A 865 6.97 -20.91 24.01
CA LEU A 865 7.32 -21.77 22.88
C LEU A 865 6.57 -23.10 22.94
N VAL A 866 6.21 -23.62 21.76
CA VAL A 866 5.52 -24.89 21.60
C VAL A 866 6.38 -25.83 20.76
N TYR A 867 6.87 -26.92 21.36
CA TYR A 867 7.62 -27.97 20.66
C TYR A 867 6.68 -29.09 20.25
N MET A 868 6.53 -29.29 18.94
CA MET A 868 5.87 -30.44 18.37
C MET A 868 6.93 -31.50 18.05
N VAL A 869 6.81 -32.66 18.67
CA VAL A 869 7.85 -33.71 18.67
C VAL A 869 7.30 -34.96 18.00
N ALA A 870 7.96 -35.44 16.96
CA ALA A 870 7.70 -36.78 16.38
C ALA A 870 8.95 -37.64 16.53
N GLU A 871 8.78 -38.83 17.09
CA GLU A 871 9.88 -39.73 17.45
C GLU A 871 9.71 -41.06 16.70
N LYS A 872 10.76 -41.49 15.99
CA LYS A 872 10.87 -42.83 15.39
C LYS A 872 9.71 -43.17 14.43
N GLU A 873 9.13 -42.14 13.82
CA GLU A 873 8.05 -42.24 12.83
C GLU A 873 8.43 -41.53 11.52
N PRO A 874 9.17 -42.17 10.60
CA PRO A 874 9.71 -41.50 9.40
C PRO A 874 8.64 -40.96 8.44
N LEU A 875 7.39 -41.47 8.54
CA LEU A 875 6.26 -41.09 7.68
C LEU A 875 5.26 -40.15 8.36
N ASN A 876 5.59 -39.57 9.51
CA ASN A 876 4.67 -38.75 10.32
C ASN A 876 4.17 -37.48 9.61
N GLY A 877 4.96 -36.91 8.70
CA GLY A 877 4.58 -35.69 7.97
C GLY A 877 4.66 -34.38 8.80
N ILE A 878 5.19 -34.44 10.03
CA ILE A 878 5.30 -33.29 10.95
C ILE A 878 5.93 -32.04 10.32
N LEU A 879 6.93 -32.20 9.45
CA LEU A 879 7.62 -31.07 8.81
C LEU A 879 6.66 -30.23 7.96
N GLY A 880 5.78 -30.89 7.19
CA GLY A 880 4.77 -30.20 6.38
C GLY A 880 3.71 -29.53 7.26
N LEU A 881 3.26 -30.21 8.30
CA LEU A 881 2.28 -29.68 9.25
C LEU A 881 2.79 -28.43 9.96
N VAL A 882 3.99 -28.48 10.53
CA VAL A 882 4.58 -27.34 11.25
C VAL A 882 4.85 -26.17 10.29
N ASN A 883 5.23 -26.44 9.04
CA ASN A 883 5.36 -25.40 8.01
C ASN A 883 4.03 -24.66 7.74
N CYS A 884 2.90 -25.37 7.72
CA CYS A 884 1.58 -24.75 7.59
C CYS A 884 1.23 -23.95 8.84
N ILE A 885 1.30 -24.59 10.03
CA ILE A 885 0.92 -23.97 11.31
C ILE A 885 1.69 -22.68 11.55
N ARG A 886 3.01 -22.67 11.29
CA ARG A 886 3.82 -21.48 11.54
C ARG A 886 3.32 -20.26 10.78
N LYS A 887 2.73 -20.46 9.57
CA LYS A 887 2.16 -19.41 8.71
C LYS A 887 0.76 -18.96 9.13
N GLU A 888 0.17 -19.59 10.14
CA GLU A 888 -1.12 -19.18 10.71
C GLU A 888 -0.92 -18.18 11.87
N PRO A 889 -1.93 -17.35 12.17
CA PRO A 889 -1.88 -16.42 13.30
C PRO A 889 -1.54 -17.13 14.62
N GLY A 890 -0.50 -16.65 15.30
CA GLY A 890 -0.01 -17.26 16.55
C GLY A 890 0.90 -18.48 16.36
N GLY A 891 1.15 -18.92 15.12
CA GLY A 891 2.00 -20.06 14.81
C GLY A 891 3.51 -19.83 14.93
N SER A 892 3.96 -18.57 14.98
CA SER A 892 5.39 -18.20 15.01
C SER A 892 6.17 -18.79 16.20
N LYS A 893 5.49 -19.12 17.30
CA LYS A 893 6.04 -19.76 18.52
C LYS A 893 6.21 -21.27 18.43
N VAL A 894 5.71 -21.91 17.37
CA VAL A 894 5.78 -23.38 17.18
C VAL A 894 7.14 -23.78 16.63
N ARG A 895 7.73 -24.84 17.17
CA ARG A 895 9.01 -25.44 16.78
C ARG A 895 8.82 -26.93 16.54
N CYS A 896 9.48 -27.48 15.52
CA CYS A 896 9.46 -28.91 15.22
C CYS A 896 10.73 -29.58 15.76
N VAL A 897 10.54 -30.74 16.38
CA VAL A 897 11.60 -31.71 16.66
C VAL A 897 11.20 -33.03 15.99
N PHE A 898 11.98 -33.46 15.01
CA PHE A 898 11.73 -34.69 14.27
C PHE A 898 12.92 -35.63 14.42
N ILE A 899 12.73 -36.70 15.19
CA ILE A 899 13.77 -37.66 15.53
C ILE A 899 13.57 -38.91 14.67
N LEU A 900 14.42 -39.08 13.66
CA LEU A 900 14.37 -40.21 12.73
C LEU A 900 15.22 -41.39 13.19
N ASP A 901 16.21 -41.13 14.05
CA ASP A 901 17.18 -42.15 14.46
C ASP A 901 16.62 -43.07 15.53
N GLU A 902 16.54 -44.36 15.22
CA GLU A 902 16.09 -45.41 16.15
C GLU A 902 16.95 -45.52 17.41
N THR A 903 18.23 -45.13 17.32
CA THR A 903 19.20 -45.20 18.42
C THR A 903 19.22 -43.94 19.28
N ALA A 904 18.44 -42.91 18.94
CA ALA A 904 18.37 -41.68 19.74
C ALA A 904 17.65 -41.93 21.08
N PRO A 905 18.08 -41.27 22.17
CA PRO A 905 17.35 -41.33 23.45
C PRO A 905 15.95 -40.74 23.28
N ASP A 906 14.97 -41.19 24.07
CA ASP A 906 13.63 -40.60 24.04
C ASP A 906 13.70 -39.10 24.37
N PHE A 907 12.82 -38.31 23.76
CA PHE A 907 12.86 -36.85 23.85
C PHE A 907 12.62 -36.37 25.28
N ASP A 908 13.62 -35.67 25.83
CA ASP A 908 13.50 -34.92 27.07
C ASP A 908 14.17 -33.57 26.89
N ILE A 909 13.40 -32.50 27.12
CA ILE A 909 13.83 -31.12 26.97
C ILE A 909 14.99 -30.74 27.90
N ASN A 910 15.15 -31.45 29.03
CA ASN A 910 16.22 -31.19 30.00
C ASN A 910 17.49 -32.00 29.73
N LEU A 911 17.43 -32.97 28.81
CA LEU A 911 18.59 -33.77 28.45
C LEU A 911 19.58 -32.87 27.69
N PRO A 912 20.88 -32.79 28.08
CA PRO A 912 21.85 -31.90 27.44
C PRO A 912 21.90 -32.03 25.92
N PHE A 913 21.78 -33.27 25.41
CA PHE A 913 21.75 -33.57 23.98
C PHE A 913 20.66 -32.81 23.21
N TYR A 914 19.45 -32.70 23.76
CA TYR A 914 18.36 -31.94 23.16
C TYR A 914 18.41 -30.46 23.54
N ALA A 915 18.72 -30.14 24.79
CA ALA A 915 18.79 -28.78 25.29
C ALA A 915 19.78 -27.91 24.49
N GLU A 916 20.95 -28.44 24.13
CA GLU A 916 21.94 -27.72 23.32
C GLU A 916 21.40 -27.37 21.92
N GLN A 917 20.70 -28.30 21.27
CA GLN A 917 20.07 -28.03 19.97
C GLN A 917 18.91 -27.05 20.08
N LEU A 918 18.05 -27.20 21.08
CA LEU A 918 16.89 -26.33 21.28
C LEU A 918 17.29 -24.88 21.64
N ARG A 919 18.45 -24.70 22.26
CA ARG A 919 19.04 -23.37 22.54
C ARG A 919 19.30 -22.57 21.27
N LYS A 920 19.54 -23.23 20.12
CA LYS A 920 19.70 -22.58 18.80
C LYS A 920 18.41 -21.91 18.29
N ASN A 921 17.26 -22.16 18.92
CA ASN A 921 15.95 -21.60 18.59
C ASN A 921 15.46 -21.86 17.15
N LEU A 922 15.87 -22.96 16.53
CA LEU A 922 15.51 -23.24 15.14
C LEU A 922 14.07 -23.74 15.01
N ALA A 923 13.35 -23.24 14.02
CA ALA A 923 12.00 -23.63 13.65
C ALA A 923 11.85 -25.12 13.37
N MET A 924 12.80 -25.71 12.63
CA MET A 924 12.84 -27.14 12.33
C MET A 924 14.14 -27.76 12.81
N ASN A 925 14.02 -28.80 13.63
CA ASN A 925 15.14 -29.59 14.14
C ASN A 925 14.90 -31.04 13.75
N THR A 926 15.68 -31.56 12.81
CA THR A 926 15.63 -32.97 12.40
C THR A 926 16.91 -33.65 12.81
N LEU A 927 16.79 -34.76 13.53
CA LEU A 927 17.91 -35.64 13.85
C LEU A 927 17.88 -36.82 12.89
N SER A 928 18.93 -36.96 12.07
CA SER A 928 19.09 -38.06 11.13
C SER A 928 20.55 -38.47 11.00
N ASN A 929 20.82 -39.78 11.07
CA ASN A 929 22.15 -40.38 11.00
C ASN A 929 23.16 -39.77 12.00
N GLY A 930 22.71 -39.49 13.23
CA GLY A 930 23.49 -38.90 14.31
C GLY A 930 23.82 -37.43 14.12
N LYS A 931 23.26 -36.77 13.10
CA LYS A 931 23.51 -35.35 12.79
C LYS A 931 22.22 -34.55 12.91
N TRP A 932 22.32 -33.36 13.51
CA TRP A 932 21.24 -32.36 13.48
C TRP A 932 21.24 -31.64 12.14
N GLY A 933 20.04 -31.37 11.63
CA GLY A 933 19.85 -30.75 10.34
C GLY A 933 18.38 -30.42 10.07
N SER A 934 18.10 -30.13 8.81
CA SER A 934 16.74 -29.93 8.33
C SER A 934 16.67 -30.23 6.83
N TYR A 935 15.47 -30.56 6.35
CA TYR A 935 15.27 -30.79 4.92
C TYR A 935 15.23 -29.46 4.16
N ARG A 936 15.97 -29.39 3.06
CA ARG A 936 16.14 -28.18 2.26
C ARG A 936 15.95 -28.43 0.77
N HIS A 937 15.37 -27.44 0.13
CA HIS A 937 15.26 -27.35 -1.32
C HIS A 937 16.58 -26.86 -1.91
N ILE A 938 17.18 -27.68 -2.77
CA ILE A 938 18.44 -27.39 -3.45
C ILE A 938 18.20 -27.48 -4.96
N LYS A 939 18.77 -26.55 -5.73
CA LYS A 939 18.60 -26.51 -7.18
C LYS A 939 19.05 -27.83 -7.83
N LEU A 940 18.24 -28.36 -8.74
CA LEU A 940 18.58 -29.54 -9.51
C LEU A 940 19.60 -29.16 -10.60
N SER A 941 20.74 -29.82 -10.64
CA SER A 941 21.71 -29.64 -11.72
C SER A 941 21.15 -30.22 -13.04
N ASN A 942 21.45 -29.56 -14.16
CA ASN A 942 21.12 -30.10 -15.48
C ASN A 942 21.74 -31.49 -15.64
N SER A 943 20.94 -32.44 -16.14
CA SER A 943 21.29 -33.86 -16.20
C SER A 943 22.61 -34.08 -16.93
N SER A 944 23.41 -35.01 -16.39
CA SER A 944 24.60 -35.52 -17.07
C SER A 944 24.22 -36.29 -18.33
N ASN A 945 25.03 -36.17 -19.38
CA ASN A 945 24.89 -36.99 -20.58
C ASN A 945 24.92 -38.48 -20.18
N ILE A 946 23.85 -39.21 -20.51
CA ILE A 946 23.74 -40.63 -20.21
C ILE A 946 24.38 -41.41 -21.35
N LEU A 947 25.35 -42.29 -21.03
CA LEU A 947 25.92 -43.20 -22.01
C LEU A 947 24.88 -44.27 -22.37
N VAL A 948 24.50 -44.33 -23.65
CA VAL A 948 23.53 -45.31 -24.17
C VAL A 948 24.12 -46.05 -25.38
N PRO A 949 23.82 -47.35 -25.55
CA PRO A 949 24.32 -48.12 -26.69
C PRO A 949 23.63 -47.77 -28.02
N HIS A 950 22.41 -47.21 -27.99
CA HIS A 950 21.63 -46.83 -29.16
C HIS A 950 20.95 -45.47 -28.95
N ALA A 951 20.99 -44.62 -29.97
CA ALA A 951 20.35 -43.31 -30.01
C ALA A 951 19.98 -42.92 -31.44
N TYR A 952 18.96 -42.09 -31.60
CA TYR A 952 18.60 -41.48 -32.89
C TYR A 952 18.68 -39.95 -32.79
N ALA A 953 19.04 -39.30 -33.90
CA ALA A 953 19.12 -37.85 -33.95
C ALA A 953 17.75 -37.25 -34.28
N ASN A 954 17.30 -36.28 -33.49
CA ASN A 954 16.07 -35.54 -33.76
C ASN A 954 16.25 -34.06 -33.45
N VAL A 955 15.57 -33.22 -34.23
CA VAL A 955 15.53 -31.77 -33.97
C VAL A 955 14.45 -31.52 -32.93
N LEU A 956 14.82 -31.02 -31.75
CA LEU A 956 13.87 -30.76 -30.68
C LEU A 956 12.92 -29.60 -31.01
N GLN A 957 13.38 -28.63 -31.82
CA GLN A 957 12.59 -27.51 -32.30
C GLN A 957 12.67 -27.39 -33.84
N ARG A 958 11.56 -27.70 -34.52
CA ARG A 958 11.48 -27.59 -36.00
C ARG A 958 11.87 -26.18 -36.46
N GLY A 959 12.78 -26.11 -37.45
CA GLY A 959 13.30 -24.86 -38.00
C GLY A 959 14.58 -24.35 -37.34
N ASP A 960 15.02 -24.94 -36.22
CA ASP A 960 16.25 -24.57 -35.51
C ASP A 960 17.19 -25.79 -35.37
N LEU A 961 18.18 -25.87 -36.25
CA LEU A 961 19.17 -26.96 -36.26
C LEU A 961 20.09 -26.96 -35.03
N SER A 962 20.18 -25.87 -34.27
CA SER A 962 20.97 -25.84 -33.03
C SER A 962 20.40 -26.77 -31.94
N THR A 963 19.13 -27.16 -32.09
CA THR A 963 18.41 -28.06 -31.18
C THR A 963 18.48 -29.53 -31.59
N LEU A 964 19.30 -29.88 -32.59
CA LEU A 964 19.54 -31.27 -32.98
C LEU A 964 20.26 -32.01 -31.86
N ASN A 965 19.62 -33.03 -31.27
CA ASN A 965 20.20 -33.80 -30.17
C ASN A 965 20.01 -35.31 -30.36
N GLY A 966 20.91 -36.10 -29.77
CA GLY A 966 20.81 -37.55 -29.73
C GLY A 966 19.83 -37.99 -28.65
N LEU A 967 18.71 -38.56 -29.05
CA LEU A 967 17.69 -39.08 -28.14
C LEU A 967 17.87 -40.58 -27.95
N LYS A 968 17.73 -41.04 -26.71
CA LYS A 968 17.74 -42.47 -26.38
C LYS A 968 16.57 -43.15 -27.12
N GLU A 969 16.87 -44.26 -27.78
CA GLU A 969 15.86 -45.16 -28.33
C GLU A 969 15.17 -45.85 -27.14
N THR A 970 13.88 -45.55 -26.91
CA THR A 970 13.08 -46.09 -25.80
C THR A 970 12.63 -47.51 -26.04
#